data_AF-A0A0W0V1N3-F1
#
_entry.id   AF-A0A0W0V1N3-F1
#
_cell.length_a   1.000
_cell.length_b   1.000
_cell.length_c   1.000
_cell.angle_alpha   90.00
_cell.angle_beta   90.00
_cell.angle_gamma   90.00
#
_symmetry.space_group_name_H-M   'P 1'
#
loop_
_entity.id
_entity.type
_entity.pdbx_description
1 polymer ?
#
loop_
_entity_poly.entity_id
_entity_poly.type
_entity_poly.pdbx_seq_one_letter_code
_entity_poly.pdbx_strand_id
1 'polypeptide(L)'
;MASLPKTALRRNKLKDLTAGPAAPKSGHVVTQVEFVDFDGCKKKGFFKPLDETYPELLAKISVATSVIIRMLLGERAAEDRLVYDEDDKIVGTVSIALEGFKPFNYGSEPIPEHPQKKEEVNPSYETLMQHNVMELLFFSWFLGNDDLHPKNIGLKGLIDWDMFFYALTEIIKGPRAFGSSPEGKIELPSSDFANFPVLQETKLTHWATHQYPHNYYYPKRYGNYDQFIELSKNPIFKDESLPNGQITAQEQLFTAALKALVIFQPEVLEKQLRDALGKEPLNYTELSLEKKGELEKKFPTLFTSETDKQPFVSFMCGLYQLYYDELYRNVVFFKGCEKNISDVPVPGFAQFLYQHPSAFKSVEKWGLAQNKKRKEQEDKTRRFSNEDNLELKSEVACAPPLEKATKTDVCNKRQLKEDKLKLRYHQVWRDSYLGCMKNILKKAKELSNELLLELSLKGHEIILTDSEDSEIKPEDSSIHAAWQLLPAFKEINSTDIDEHIDCDKNSDMRKGLLALIDLNNQLFVATNNYYHTDLNELVHLKNSQFIRKLREISSKYFDEVIPKLGENTSYADKCGHLASELERFCGMVHFSAHMNTTDKVSLSVVPVKEIWPKHTDEKVINDCLHALFNWAKSLDAMTLSDKICKIIDEDYSGGLLSNRMRAEPVKTYLRESMKESGDDRLAFILSSGNKTGNGALNTCLIDQLIRDMLKATQHDFNVCLPSVRSAIDDKTFALDFYTEAAIKYAKNDNRFRHIYSDYALRAVNDALYSWVEELEHKRFSDLTKSALSKYEQSKSWFTTSRRSEVEKYFSISSNAHILARIFMNGGFETTSLNTILFNTLLDTMQKEIPLDKEQLQKANNHFVMRLTQEYRPHFISSIKSIAEEKLHQYPSKETVVLKSFV
;
A
#
# COMPACT_ATOMS: atom_id res chain seq x y z
N MET A 1 54.57 -11.88 21.99
CA MET A 1 53.35 -12.70 22.12
C MET A 1 52.17 -11.81 21.84
N ALA A 2 51.33 -12.18 20.87
CA ALA A 2 50.07 -11.48 20.66
C ALA A 2 49.18 -11.77 21.88
N SER A 3 48.53 -10.74 22.42
CA SER A 3 47.55 -10.92 23.48
C SER A 3 46.35 -11.69 22.94
N LEU A 4 45.98 -12.80 23.59
CA LEU A 4 44.73 -13.51 23.31
C LEU A 4 43.51 -12.58 23.40
N PRO A 5 42.42 -12.89 22.66
CA PRO A 5 41.15 -12.19 22.82
C PRO A 5 40.66 -12.20 24.28
N LYS A 6 39.94 -11.15 24.69
CA LYS A 6 39.53 -10.95 26.09
C LYS A 6 38.65 -12.08 26.62
N THR A 7 37.81 -12.66 25.76
CA THR A 7 36.89 -13.75 26.15
C THR A 7 37.39 -15.14 25.71
N ALA A 8 38.62 -15.24 25.20
CA ALA A 8 39.18 -16.52 24.76
C ALA A 8 39.36 -17.49 25.93
N LEU A 9 39.14 -18.77 25.68
CA LEU A 9 39.30 -19.86 26.64
C LEU A 9 40.58 -20.68 26.35
N ARG A 10 41.17 -21.27 27.38
CA ARG A 10 42.29 -22.23 27.26
C ARG A 10 41.78 -23.66 27.31
N ARG A 11 42.20 -24.51 26.36
CA ARG A 11 41.75 -25.92 26.26
C ARG A 11 42.09 -26.73 27.50
N ASN A 12 43.27 -26.53 28.10
CA ASN A 12 43.72 -27.23 29.31
C ASN A 12 42.94 -26.83 30.58
N LYS A 13 42.15 -25.74 30.53
CA LYS A 13 41.27 -25.30 31.61
C LYS A 13 39.83 -25.76 31.45
N LEU A 14 39.50 -26.44 30.34
CA LEU A 14 38.18 -27.03 30.13
C LEU A 14 38.16 -28.45 30.72
N LYS A 15 37.20 -28.71 31.61
CA LYS A 15 36.97 -30.03 32.19
C LYS A 15 35.89 -30.76 31.41
N ASP A 16 36.27 -31.83 30.72
CA ASP A 16 35.33 -32.69 29.99
C ASP A 16 34.38 -33.38 30.98
N LEU A 17 33.07 -33.31 30.71
CA LEU A 17 32.04 -33.93 31.51
C LEU A 17 31.67 -35.28 30.91
N THR A 18 31.97 -36.36 31.63
CA THR A 18 31.68 -37.75 31.23
C THR A 18 30.44 -38.34 31.91
N ALA A 19 29.87 -37.65 32.91
CA ALA A 19 28.66 -38.04 33.63
C ALA A 19 27.46 -37.18 33.22
N GLY A 20 26.36 -37.82 32.78
CA GLY A 20 25.15 -37.16 32.28
C GLY A 20 24.68 -37.76 30.95
N PRO A 21 23.53 -37.32 30.41
CA PRO A 21 23.15 -37.70 29.05
C PRO A 21 24.24 -37.24 28.07
N ALA A 22 24.64 -38.13 27.16
CA ALA A 22 25.62 -37.81 26.14
C ALA A 22 25.17 -36.56 25.35
N ALA A 23 26.14 -35.76 24.89
CA ALA A 23 25.85 -34.68 23.96
C ALA A 23 25.00 -35.23 22.80
N PRO A 24 23.96 -34.52 22.33
CA PRO A 24 23.17 -34.95 21.20
C PRO A 24 24.08 -35.29 20.02
N LYS A 25 23.79 -36.38 19.30
CA LYS A 25 24.54 -36.71 18.07
C LYS A 25 24.40 -35.54 17.08
N SER A 26 25.49 -34.84 16.84
CA SER A 26 25.61 -33.76 15.84
C SER A 26 26.42 -34.26 14.64
N GLY A 27 26.42 -33.48 13.55
CA GLY A 27 27.32 -33.71 12.41
C GLY A 27 28.80 -33.55 12.78
N HIS A 28 29.09 -32.87 13.91
CA HIS A 28 30.42 -32.74 14.47
C HIS A 28 30.52 -33.43 15.83
N VAL A 29 31.74 -33.84 16.20
CA VAL A 29 32.02 -34.34 17.56
C VAL A 29 31.95 -33.17 18.53
N VAL A 30 31.07 -33.24 19.52
CA VAL A 30 30.90 -32.20 20.55
C VAL A 30 31.12 -32.81 21.92
N THR A 31 31.90 -32.15 22.77
CA THR A 31 32.18 -32.57 24.15
C THR A 31 31.57 -31.58 25.12
N GLN A 32 30.78 -32.06 26.09
CA GLN A 32 30.29 -31.19 27.15
C GLN A 32 31.43 -30.84 28.10
N VAL A 33 31.59 -29.56 28.43
CA VAL A 33 32.69 -29.07 29.27
C VAL A 33 32.18 -28.19 30.42
N GLU A 34 32.94 -28.16 31.50
CA GLU A 34 32.80 -27.23 32.62
C GLU A 34 34.07 -26.38 32.76
N PHE A 35 33.93 -25.10 33.08
CA PHE A 35 35.06 -24.19 33.29
C PHE A 35 34.69 -23.05 34.23
N VAL A 36 35.70 -22.38 34.81
CA VAL A 36 35.53 -21.16 35.60
C VAL A 36 35.72 -19.95 34.68
N ASP A 37 34.71 -19.08 34.60
CA ASP A 37 34.72 -17.89 33.76
C ASP A 37 35.47 -16.71 34.44
N PHE A 38 35.74 -15.64 33.71
CA PHE A 38 36.46 -14.45 34.19
C PHE A 38 35.75 -13.71 35.34
N ASP A 39 34.48 -14.00 35.61
CA ASP A 39 33.71 -13.49 36.75
C ASP A 39 33.74 -14.43 37.97
N GLY A 40 34.51 -15.52 37.90
CA GLY A 40 34.63 -16.54 38.93
C GLY A 40 33.49 -17.56 38.94
N CYS A 41 32.49 -17.41 38.07
CA CYS A 41 31.37 -18.35 38.01
C CYS A 41 31.74 -19.62 37.24
N LYS A 42 31.33 -20.78 37.76
CA LYS A 42 31.37 -22.03 37.00
C LYS A 42 30.32 -22.02 35.91
N LYS A 43 30.72 -22.31 34.68
CA LYS A 43 29.84 -22.40 33.51
C LYS A 43 29.96 -23.77 32.86
N LYS A 44 28.88 -24.18 32.22
CA LYS A 44 28.82 -25.37 31.38
C LYS A 44 28.68 -24.94 29.92
N GLY A 45 29.26 -25.70 29.03
CA GLY A 45 29.17 -25.46 27.60
C GLY A 45 29.46 -26.70 26.78
N PHE A 46 29.55 -26.48 25.48
CA PHE A 46 29.74 -27.50 24.47
C PHE A 46 30.97 -27.13 23.64
N PHE A 47 32.05 -27.89 23.82
CA PHE A 47 33.29 -27.74 23.06
C PHE A 47 33.16 -28.45 21.72
N LYS A 48 33.41 -27.71 20.63
CA LYS A 48 33.46 -28.19 19.27
C LYS A 48 34.90 -28.01 18.74
N PRO A 49 35.68 -29.09 18.57
CA PRO A 49 37.03 -29.00 18.04
C PRO A 49 37.03 -28.62 16.56
N LEU A 50 38.16 -28.10 16.07
CA LEU A 50 38.33 -27.91 14.63
C LEU A 50 38.41 -29.25 13.89
N ASP A 51 37.81 -29.30 12.71
CA ASP A 51 37.90 -30.41 11.76
C ASP A 51 37.82 -29.87 10.31
N GLU A 52 37.87 -30.75 9.31
CA GLU A 52 37.84 -30.36 7.89
C GLU A 52 36.56 -29.60 7.48
N THR A 53 35.44 -29.90 8.15
CA THR A 53 34.12 -29.30 7.96
C THR A 53 33.81 -28.19 8.96
N TYR A 54 34.64 -28.02 9.99
CA TYR A 54 34.60 -26.91 10.95
C TYR A 54 36.00 -26.29 11.10
N PRO A 55 36.53 -25.65 10.04
CA PRO A 55 37.87 -25.06 10.08
C PRO A 55 37.90 -23.79 10.92
N GLU A 56 39.11 -23.28 11.21
CA GLU A 56 39.32 -22.07 12.02
C GLU A 56 38.48 -20.87 11.54
N LEU A 57 38.40 -20.65 10.22
CA LEU A 57 37.60 -19.56 9.68
C LEU A 57 36.11 -19.68 10.07
N LEU A 58 35.55 -20.88 10.05
CA LEU A 58 34.16 -21.10 10.44
C LEU A 58 33.97 -20.97 11.96
N ALA A 59 34.95 -21.39 12.76
CA ALA A 59 34.96 -21.14 14.20
C ALA A 59 34.95 -19.64 14.53
N LYS A 60 35.76 -18.84 13.83
CA LYS A 60 35.77 -17.36 13.96
C LYS A 60 34.43 -16.75 13.55
N ILE A 61 33.82 -17.23 12.47
CA ILE A 61 32.48 -16.79 12.04
C ILE A 61 31.42 -17.15 13.08
N SER A 62 31.42 -18.36 13.64
CA SER A 62 30.50 -18.81 14.70
C SER A 62 30.53 -17.86 15.91
N VAL A 63 31.73 -17.55 16.39
CA VAL A 63 31.96 -16.62 17.50
C VAL A 63 31.45 -15.21 17.15
N ALA A 64 31.78 -14.69 15.97
CA ALA A 64 31.29 -13.40 15.52
C ALA A 64 29.75 -13.34 15.44
N THR A 65 29.12 -14.37 14.86
CA THR A 65 27.67 -14.51 14.77
C THR A 65 27.02 -14.46 16.15
N SER A 66 27.62 -15.16 17.14
CA SER A 66 27.12 -15.09 18.52
C SER A 66 27.14 -13.67 19.09
N VAL A 67 28.13 -12.84 18.72
CA VAL A 67 28.23 -11.44 19.16
C VAL A 67 27.06 -10.61 18.62
N ILE A 68 26.81 -10.63 17.31
CA ILE A 68 25.72 -9.83 16.72
C ILE A 68 24.34 -10.33 17.17
N ILE A 69 24.14 -11.65 17.28
CA ILE A 69 22.85 -12.19 17.73
C ILE A 69 22.63 -11.88 19.21
N ARG A 70 23.65 -11.94 20.07
CA ARG A 70 23.52 -11.46 21.46
C ARG A 70 23.31 -9.95 21.55
N MET A 71 23.82 -9.18 20.60
CA MET A 71 23.44 -7.78 20.47
C MET A 71 21.97 -7.59 20.06
N LEU A 72 21.27 -8.58 19.52
CA LEU A 72 19.84 -8.48 19.14
C LEU A 72 18.91 -9.12 20.18
N LEU A 73 19.33 -10.25 20.73
CA LEU A 73 18.55 -11.16 21.58
C LEU A 73 18.98 -11.16 23.06
N GLY A 74 20.13 -10.56 23.39
CA GLY A 74 20.69 -10.61 24.73
C GLY A 74 20.95 -12.05 25.18
N GLU A 75 20.45 -12.41 26.35
CA GLU A 75 20.58 -13.75 26.96
C GLU A 75 19.67 -14.80 26.31
N ARG A 76 18.92 -14.49 25.24
CA ARG A 76 18.19 -15.49 24.44
C ARG A 76 19.05 -16.07 23.30
N ALA A 77 20.36 -15.86 23.34
CA ALA A 77 21.30 -16.42 22.39
C ALA A 77 22.53 -16.96 23.14
N ALA A 78 22.91 -18.19 22.84
CA ALA A 78 24.16 -18.78 23.33
C ALA A 78 25.39 -17.93 22.95
N GLU A 79 26.37 -17.92 23.83
CA GLU A 79 27.66 -17.27 23.60
C GLU A 79 28.65 -18.28 23.04
N ASP A 80 29.30 -17.96 21.93
CA ASP A 80 30.42 -18.75 21.45
C ASP A 80 31.73 -18.03 21.79
N ARG A 81 32.74 -18.82 22.16
CA ARG A 81 34.09 -18.32 22.45
C ARG A 81 35.13 -19.18 21.76
N LEU A 82 36.19 -18.55 21.27
CA LEU A 82 37.36 -19.25 20.76
C LEU A 82 38.10 -19.98 21.88
N VAL A 83 38.60 -21.17 21.57
CA VAL A 83 39.44 -21.98 22.46
C VAL A 83 40.83 -22.09 21.88
N TYR A 84 41.83 -21.77 22.70
CA TYR A 84 43.24 -21.82 22.35
C TYR A 84 43.94 -22.96 23.10
N ASP A 85 44.92 -23.58 22.46
CA ASP A 85 45.86 -24.49 23.12
C ASP A 85 46.98 -23.74 23.87
N GLU A 86 48.01 -24.44 24.32
CA GLU A 86 49.16 -23.85 25.01
C GLU A 86 50.10 -23.07 24.08
N ASP A 87 50.02 -23.32 22.77
CA ASP A 87 50.85 -22.68 21.73
C ASP A 87 50.17 -21.44 21.14
N ASP A 88 49.10 -20.95 21.78
CA ASP A 88 48.25 -19.85 21.33
C ASP A 88 47.61 -20.10 19.95
N LYS A 89 47.34 -21.36 19.58
CA LYS A 89 46.59 -21.72 18.36
C LYS A 89 45.13 -21.99 18.68
N ILE A 90 44.24 -21.59 17.77
CA ILE A 90 42.82 -21.88 17.86
C ILE A 90 42.61 -23.38 17.63
N VAL A 91 41.96 -24.06 18.57
CA VAL A 91 41.66 -25.51 18.52
C VAL A 91 40.16 -25.82 18.50
N GLY A 92 39.31 -24.80 18.58
CA GLY A 92 37.86 -24.95 18.45
C GLY A 92 37.08 -23.81 19.08
N THR A 93 35.81 -24.07 19.37
CA THR A 93 34.90 -23.14 20.05
C THR A 93 34.23 -23.80 21.26
N VAL A 94 33.86 -23.00 22.27
CA VAL A 94 32.87 -23.41 23.28
C VAL A 94 31.62 -22.58 23.08
N SER A 95 30.48 -23.25 22.93
CA SER A 95 29.16 -22.63 23.06
C SER A 95 28.65 -22.76 24.49
N ILE A 96 28.44 -21.64 25.18
CA ILE A 96 27.98 -21.62 26.57
C ILE A 96 26.51 -22.05 26.64
N ALA A 97 26.21 -22.99 27.54
CA ALA A 97 24.86 -23.52 27.67
C ALA A 97 23.87 -22.42 28.07
N LEU A 98 22.77 -22.35 27.33
CA LEU A 98 21.69 -21.41 27.57
C LEU A 98 20.81 -21.91 28.73
N GLU A 99 20.64 -21.09 29.77
CA GLU A 99 19.93 -21.51 30.98
C GLU A 99 18.47 -21.86 30.68
N GLY A 100 18.05 -23.06 31.11
CA GLY A 100 16.68 -23.55 30.91
C GLY A 100 16.30 -23.83 29.45
N PHE A 101 17.26 -23.83 28.52
CA PHE A 101 16.98 -24.14 27.12
C PHE A 101 16.51 -25.58 26.95
N LYS A 102 15.37 -25.70 26.27
CA LYS A 102 14.80 -26.97 25.81
C LYS A 102 14.58 -26.81 24.30
N PRO A 103 15.23 -27.62 23.46
CA PRO A 103 14.98 -27.56 22.03
C PRO A 103 13.57 -28.04 21.72
N PHE A 104 13.02 -27.58 20.60
CA PHE A 104 11.77 -28.13 20.09
C PHE A 104 11.93 -29.59 19.64
N ASN A 105 10.80 -30.29 19.59
CA ASN A 105 10.74 -31.67 19.14
C ASN A 105 10.79 -31.75 17.62
N TYR A 106 11.55 -32.71 17.13
CA TYR A 106 11.40 -33.24 15.79
C TYR A 106 10.02 -33.90 15.65
N GLY A 107 9.46 -33.88 14.44
CA GLY A 107 8.16 -34.50 14.17
C GLY A 107 8.13 -36.03 14.24
N SER A 108 9.23 -36.69 14.59
CA SER A 108 9.30 -38.12 14.90
C SER A 108 9.47 -38.41 16.39
N GLU A 109 9.73 -37.40 17.22
CA GLU A 109 9.90 -37.57 18.66
C GLU A 109 8.53 -37.68 19.37
N PRO A 110 8.44 -38.47 20.45
CA PRO A 110 7.20 -38.60 21.20
C PRO A 110 6.81 -37.25 21.82
N ILE A 111 5.53 -36.92 21.70
CA ILE A 111 4.95 -35.70 22.29
C ILE A 111 4.67 -36.00 23.78
N PRO A 112 5.14 -35.15 24.73
CA PRO A 112 4.82 -35.33 26.14
C PRO A 112 3.31 -35.33 26.40
N GLU A 113 2.81 -36.28 27.18
CA GLU A 113 1.39 -36.36 27.55
C GLU A 113 0.96 -35.20 28.47
N HIS A 114 1.86 -34.72 29.32
CA HIS A 114 1.57 -33.63 30.25
C HIS A 114 1.48 -32.28 29.52
N PRO A 115 0.35 -31.55 29.56
CA PRO A 115 0.13 -30.34 28.75
C PRO A 115 1.23 -29.29 28.87
N GLN A 116 1.69 -28.97 30.09
CA GLN A 116 2.75 -27.97 30.26
C GLN A 116 4.10 -28.42 29.67
N LYS A 117 4.40 -29.72 29.72
CA LYS A 117 5.65 -30.25 29.15
C LYS A 117 5.57 -30.32 27.63
N LYS A 118 4.37 -30.52 27.08
CA LYS A 118 4.11 -30.40 25.65
C LYS A 118 4.41 -28.98 25.17
N GLU A 119 3.88 -27.95 25.85
CA GLU A 119 4.10 -26.56 25.45
C GLU A 119 5.58 -26.15 25.46
N GLU A 120 6.42 -26.74 26.30
CA GLU A 120 7.85 -26.43 26.33
C GLU A 120 8.64 -26.88 25.09
N VAL A 121 8.18 -27.93 24.39
CA VAL A 121 8.92 -28.58 23.28
C VAL A 121 8.11 -28.69 21.98
N ASN A 122 6.80 -28.53 22.04
CA ASN A 122 5.86 -28.50 20.92
C ASN A 122 4.77 -27.44 21.21
N PRO A 123 5.16 -26.15 21.28
CA PRO A 123 4.27 -25.05 21.68
C PRO A 123 3.12 -24.82 20.70
N SER A 124 1.98 -24.38 21.23
CA SER A 124 0.90 -23.75 20.45
C SER A 124 1.29 -22.37 19.93
N TYR A 125 0.54 -21.83 18.97
CA TYR A 125 0.78 -20.47 18.49
C TYR A 125 0.64 -19.42 19.62
N GLU A 126 -0.23 -19.62 20.63
CA GLU A 126 -0.31 -18.71 21.77
C GLU A 126 0.98 -18.71 22.59
N THR A 127 1.55 -19.89 22.85
CA THR A 127 2.84 -20.01 23.56
C THR A 127 3.98 -19.42 22.74
N LEU A 128 3.99 -19.62 21.42
CA LEU A 128 4.97 -19.00 20.51
C LEU A 128 4.89 -17.46 20.56
N MET A 129 3.67 -16.91 20.58
CA MET A 129 3.43 -15.47 20.72
C MET A 129 3.86 -14.94 22.09
N GLN A 130 3.50 -15.62 23.19
CA GLN A 130 3.90 -15.24 24.54
C GLN A 130 5.42 -15.11 24.68
N HIS A 131 6.16 -16.03 24.04
CA HIS A 131 7.61 -16.06 24.07
C HIS A 131 8.27 -15.22 22.97
N ASN A 132 7.51 -14.46 22.18
CA ASN A 132 8.01 -13.66 21.05
C ASN A 132 8.98 -14.47 20.17
N VAL A 133 8.51 -15.63 19.68
CA VAL A 133 9.33 -16.51 18.83
C VAL A 133 9.50 -15.92 17.42
N MET A 134 8.59 -15.05 16.97
CA MET A 134 8.74 -14.28 15.73
C MET A 134 10.07 -13.53 15.67
N GLU A 135 10.54 -12.98 16.79
CA GLU A 135 11.85 -12.33 16.89
C GLU A 135 13.02 -13.30 16.65
N LEU A 136 12.95 -14.52 17.17
CA LEU A 136 14.00 -15.53 16.99
C LEU A 136 14.07 -15.98 15.52
N LEU A 137 12.90 -16.23 14.91
CA LEU A 137 12.81 -16.58 13.50
C LEU A 137 13.35 -15.44 12.64
N PHE A 138 12.92 -14.20 12.89
CA PHE A 138 13.30 -13.06 12.07
C PHE A 138 14.82 -12.85 12.04
N PHE A 139 15.50 -12.87 13.19
CA PHE A 139 16.96 -12.70 13.21
C PHE A 139 17.73 -13.89 12.62
N SER A 140 17.15 -15.09 12.66
CA SER A 140 17.74 -16.25 11.98
C SER A 140 17.67 -16.08 10.46
N TRP A 141 16.52 -15.66 9.93
CA TRP A 141 16.35 -15.40 8.49
C TRP A 141 17.17 -14.20 8.02
N PHE A 142 17.12 -13.08 8.75
CA PHE A 142 17.87 -11.85 8.47
C PHE A 142 19.37 -12.11 8.29
N LEU A 143 19.98 -12.95 9.14
CA LEU A 143 21.41 -13.23 9.05
C LEU A 143 21.73 -14.47 8.19
N GLY A 144 20.75 -14.95 7.41
CA GLY A 144 20.93 -16.03 6.43
C GLY A 144 21.25 -17.38 7.05
N ASN A 145 20.52 -17.79 8.09
CA ASN A 145 20.61 -19.14 8.66
C ASN A 145 19.79 -20.15 7.83
N ASP A 146 20.48 -21.09 7.19
CA ASP A 146 19.85 -22.12 6.35
C ASP A 146 19.44 -23.40 7.10
N ASP A 147 19.92 -23.59 8.34
CA ASP A 147 19.76 -24.83 9.10
C ASP A 147 19.00 -24.64 10.42
N LEU A 148 17.99 -23.75 10.44
CA LEU A 148 17.17 -23.55 11.64
C LEU A 148 16.18 -24.71 11.84
N HIS A 149 16.68 -25.83 12.38
CA HIS A 149 15.89 -27.00 12.72
C HIS A 149 15.51 -27.05 14.21
N PRO A 150 14.57 -27.93 14.64
CA PRO A 150 14.02 -27.93 16.01
C PRO A 150 15.04 -27.98 17.15
N LYS A 151 16.21 -28.59 16.94
CA LYS A 151 17.28 -28.63 17.97
C LYS A 151 18.08 -27.34 18.14
N ASN A 152 17.94 -26.37 17.25
CA ASN A 152 18.67 -25.09 17.29
C ASN A 152 17.84 -23.95 17.90
N ILE A 153 16.55 -24.19 18.14
CA ILE A 153 15.60 -23.20 18.65
C ILE A 153 14.75 -23.79 19.78
N GLY A 154 14.40 -22.94 20.73
CA GLY A 154 13.42 -23.23 21.77
C GLY A 154 12.81 -21.95 22.31
N LEU A 155 11.84 -22.05 23.23
CA LEU A 155 11.18 -20.87 23.81
C LEU A 155 12.15 -19.89 24.48
N LYS A 156 13.29 -20.40 24.98
CA LYS A 156 14.31 -19.60 25.66
C LYS A 156 15.31 -18.93 24.72
N GLY A 157 15.43 -19.37 23.46
CA GLY A 157 16.41 -18.75 22.56
C GLY A 157 16.91 -19.63 21.43
N LEU A 158 18.07 -19.24 20.91
CA LEU A 158 18.77 -19.85 19.79
C LEU A 158 20.18 -20.33 20.20
N ILE A 159 20.62 -21.39 19.53
CA ILE A 159 21.98 -21.96 19.62
C ILE A 159 22.46 -22.36 18.21
N ASP A 160 23.75 -22.70 18.11
CA ASP A 160 24.43 -23.19 16.90
C ASP A 160 24.47 -22.18 15.73
N TRP A 161 25.65 -21.59 15.50
CA TRP A 161 25.81 -20.42 14.62
C TRP A 161 26.55 -20.69 13.32
N ASP A 162 26.97 -21.94 13.08
CA ASP A 162 27.88 -22.26 11.97
C ASP A 162 27.21 -22.36 10.59
N MET A 163 25.88 -22.19 10.53
CA MET A 163 25.07 -22.18 9.30
C MET A 163 24.50 -20.80 8.96
N PHE A 164 24.92 -19.76 9.68
CA PHE A 164 24.62 -18.37 9.34
C PHE A 164 25.50 -17.89 8.18
N PHE A 165 25.07 -16.85 7.47
CA PHE A 165 25.75 -16.37 6.25
C PHE A 165 25.95 -17.51 5.25
N TYR A 166 24.92 -18.35 5.08
CA TYR A 166 25.07 -19.68 4.47
C TYR A 166 25.75 -19.70 3.11
N ALA A 167 25.48 -18.72 2.24
CA ALA A 167 26.11 -18.60 0.93
C ALA A 167 27.66 -18.56 0.97
N LEU A 168 28.21 -18.17 2.11
CA LEU A 168 29.64 -18.10 2.40
C LEU A 168 30.09 -19.31 3.25
N THR A 169 29.33 -19.65 4.30
CA THR A 169 29.71 -20.75 5.19
C THR A 169 29.55 -22.13 4.56
N GLU A 170 28.69 -22.31 3.55
CA GLU A 170 28.58 -23.55 2.78
C GLU A 170 29.88 -23.91 2.07
N ILE A 171 30.61 -22.91 1.53
CA ILE A 171 31.88 -23.12 0.84
C ILE A 171 32.96 -23.49 1.86
N ILE A 172 32.98 -22.78 2.99
CA ILE A 172 33.96 -23.01 4.07
C ILE A 172 33.78 -24.39 4.71
N LYS A 173 32.53 -24.77 4.98
CA LYS A 173 32.15 -26.05 5.58
C LYS A 173 32.32 -27.20 4.59
N GLY A 174 31.94 -27.00 3.33
CA GLY A 174 31.83 -28.03 2.31
C GLY A 174 30.38 -28.52 2.12
N PRO A 175 30.13 -29.31 1.06
CA PRO A 175 28.78 -29.67 0.65
C PRO A 175 28.05 -30.53 1.70
N ARG A 176 26.72 -30.40 1.77
CA ARG A 176 25.89 -31.26 2.61
C ARG A 176 25.89 -32.69 2.05
N ALA A 177 25.78 -33.68 2.94
CA ALA A 177 25.68 -35.09 2.56
C ALA A 177 24.37 -35.45 1.81
N PHE A 178 23.33 -34.62 1.91
CA PHE A 178 22.01 -34.88 1.33
C PHE A 178 21.37 -33.60 0.77
N GLY A 179 20.84 -33.67 -0.46
CA GLY A 179 20.05 -32.63 -1.12
C GLY A 179 20.87 -31.53 -1.80
N SER A 180 20.19 -30.66 -2.55
CA SER A 180 20.78 -29.45 -3.14
C SER A 180 20.79 -28.31 -2.12
N SER A 181 21.91 -27.58 -2.01
CA SER A 181 21.95 -26.29 -1.31
C SER A 181 21.05 -25.26 -2.03
N PRO A 182 20.45 -24.29 -1.31
CA PRO A 182 19.94 -23.10 -1.97
C PRO A 182 21.04 -22.40 -2.76
N GLU A 183 20.76 -22.10 -4.04
CA GLU A 183 21.71 -21.38 -4.90
C GLU A 183 21.76 -19.90 -4.49
N GLY A 184 22.92 -19.43 -4.05
CA GLY A 184 23.19 -18.00 -3.84
C GLY A 184 22.94 -17.49 -2.43
N LYS A 185 22.86 -16.15 -2.31
CA LYS A 185 22.65 -15.47 -1.03
C LYS A 185 21.20 -15.70 -0.56
N ILE A 186 21.02 -15.97 0.74
CA ILE A 186 19.70 -15.90 1.37
C ILE A 186 19.30 -14.43 1.44
N GLU A 187 18.30 -14.05 0.66
CA GLU A 187 17.79 -12.69 0.55
C GLU A 187 16.61 -12.44 1.51
N LEU A 188 16.28 -11.16 1.70
CA LEU A 188 15.09 -10.69 2.43
C LEU A 188 14.03 -10.10 1.47
N PRO A 189 13.40 -10.88 0.58
CA PRO A 189 12.43 -10.33 -0.37
C PRO A 189 11.20 -9.79 0.36
N SER A 190 10.66 -8.68 -0.16
CA SER A 190 9.48 -8.01 0.41
C SER A 190 8.24 -8.93 0.45
N SER A 191 8.14 -9.88 -0.48
CA SER A 191 7.07 -10.90 -0.52
C SER A 191 7.16 -11.85 0.67
N ASP A 192 8.34 -12.39 0.98
CA ASP A 192 8.54 -13.22 2.17
C ASP A 192 8.37 -12.42 3.45
N PHE A 193 8.76 -11.15 3.46
CA PHE A 193 8.53 -10.27 4.62
C PHE A 193 7.02 -10.09 4.88
N ALA A 194 6.20 -9.97 3.83
CA ALA A 194 4.75 -9.93 3.93
C ALA A 194 4.12 -11.27 4.39
N ASN A 195 4.71 -12.39 3.98
CA ASN A 195 4.22 -13.74 4.27
C ASN A 195 4.78 -14.34 5.56
N PHE A 196 5.73 -13.67 6.20
CA PHE A 196 6.48 -14.17 7.34
C PHE A 196 5.56 -14.67 8.48
N PRO A 197 5.83 -15.85 9.08
CA PRO A 197 7.05 -16.66 8.95
C PRO A 197 7.03 -17.71 7.82
N VAL A 198 6.09 -17.64 6.88
CA VAL A 198 6.07 -18.52 5.71
C VAL A 198 6.95 -17.90 4.61
N LEU A 199 8.12 -18.51 4.36
CA LEU A 199 9.07 -18.06 3.36
C LEU A 199 8.84 -18.86 2.06
N GLN A 200 8.35 -18.21 1.01
CA GLN A 200 8.06 -18.84 -0.28
C GLN A 200 9.23 -18.70 -1.26
N GLU A 201 9.87 -17.54 -1.28
CA GLU A 201 10.98 -17.25 -2.19
C GLU A 201 12.31 -17.69 -1.61
N THR A 202 12.52 -17.45 -0.32
CA THR A 202 13.69 -17.87 0.42
C THR A 202 13.63 -19.38 0.67
N LYS A 203 14.37 -20.15 -0.14
CA LYS A 203 14.39 -21.61 -0.09
C LYS A 203 15.30 -22.16 1.02
N LEU A 204 15.08 -21.75 2.27
CA LEU A 204 15.86 -22.27 3.40
C LEU A 204 15.73 -23.79 3.52
N THR A 205 16.82 -24.50 3.83
CA THR A 205 16.80 -25.96 3.90
C THR A 205 15.92 -26.44 5.06
N HIS A 206 16.16 -25.90 6.27
CA HIS A 206 15.36 -26.19 7.45
C HIS A 206 14.72 -24.90 7.97
N TRP A 207 13.39 -24.92 8.07
CA TRP A 207 12.61 -23.78 8.54
C TRP A 207 11.35 -24.23 9.28
N ALA A 208 10.85 -23.37 10.18
CA ALA A 208 9.80 -23.71 11.13
C ALA A 208 8.43 -23.98 10.48
N THR A 209 8.13 -23.34 9.34
CA THR A 209 6.85 -23.50 8.62
C THR A 209 6.89 -24.59 7.55
N HIS A 210 8.05 -25.20 7.30
CA HIS A 210 8.17 -26.26 6.31
C HIS A 210 7.57 -27.56 6.85
N GLN A 211 6.53 -28.06 6.17
CA GLN A 211 6.01 -29.41 6.42
C GLN A 211 7.12 -30.47 6.23
N TYR A 212 8.00 -30.23 5.24
CA TYR A 212 9.15 -31.07 4.95
C TYR A 212 10.39 -30.20 4.65
N PRO A 213 11.56 -30.51 5.23
CA PRO A 213 12.81 -29.85 4.85
C PRO A 213 13.10 -29.98 3.35
N HIS A 214 13.70 -28.96 2.73
CA HIS A 214 13.97 -28.95 1.28
C HIS A 214 15.05 -29.96 0.86
N ASN A 215 15.91 -30.39 1.79
CA ASN A 215 16.83 -31.51 1.55
C ASN A 215 16.20 -32.90 1.76
N TYR A 216 14.88 -32.95 2.01
CA TYR A 216 14.12 -34.17 2.28
C TYR A 216 14.58 -34.97 3.51
N TYR A 217 15.40 -34.36 4.40
CA TYR A 217 15.81 -35.01 5.65
C TYR A 217 14.69 -34.93 6.70
N TYR A 218 13.67 -35.75 6.50
CA TYR A 218 12.45 -35.81 7.33
C TYR A 218 12.66 -35.86 8.85
N PRO A 219 13.70 -36.52 9.40
CA PRO A 219 13.93 -36.52 10.84
C PRO A 219 14.11 -35.13 11.46
N LYS A 220 14.53 -34.11 10.68
CA LYS A 220 14.72 -32.73 11.17
C LYS A 220 13.49 -31.82 11.01
N ARG A 221 12.31 -32.35 10.67
CA ARG A 221 11.07 -31.54 10.56
C ARG A 221 10.57 -31.07 11.93
N TYR A 222 9.91 -29.92 12.00
CA TYR A 222 9.25 -29.43 13.22
C TYR A 222 8.02 -30.27 13.55
N GLY A 223 7.85 -30.65 14.82
CA GLY A 223 6.66 -31.38 15.28
C GLY A 223 5.38 -30.55 15.26
N ASN A 224 5.50 -29.23 15.39
CA ASN A 224 4.43 -28.24 15.45
C ASN A 224 4.52 -27.20 14.32
N TYR A 225 4.95 -27.61 13.12
CA TYR A 225 5.12 -26.70 11.98
C TYR A 225 3.82 -25.95 11.62
N ASP A 226 2.67 -26.57 11.83
CA ASP A 226 1.33 -26.01 11.66
C ASP A 226 1.10 -24.80 12.59
N GLN A 227 1.59 -24.86 13.83
CA GLN A 227 1.49 -23.75 14.79
C GLN A 227 2.33 -22.54 14.36
N PHE A 228 3.44 -22.75 13.66
CA PHE A 228 4.20 -21.66 13.06
C PHE A 228 3.48 -21.04 11.86
N ILE A 229 2.76 -21.85 11.07
CA ILE A 229 1.91 -21.35 9.97
C ILE A 229 0.77 -20.49 10.54
N GLU A 230 0.18 -20.84 11.69
CA GLU A 230 -0.85 -20.00 12.31
C GLU A 230 -0.38 -18.56 12.58
N LEU A 231 0.93 -18.33 12.80
CA LEU A 231 1.47 -16.98 13.00
C LEU A 231 1.33 -16.08 11.75
N SER A 232 1.30 -16.63 10.53
CA SER A 232 1.08 -15.83 9.32
C SER A 232 -0.36 -15.32 9.18
N LYS A 233 -1.31 -15.86 9.96
CA LYS A 233 -2.69 -15.36 10.09
C LYS A 233 -2.80 -14.15 11.04
N ASN A 234 -1.68 -13.63 11.51
CA ASN A 234 -1.58 -12.49 12.41
C ASN A 234 -2.45 -12.62 13.69
N PRO A 235 -2.30 -13.70 14.47
CA PRO A 235 -3.06 -13.89 15.71
C PRO A 235 -2.75 -12.77 16.72
N ILE A 236 -3.75 -12.45 17.55
CA ILE A 236 -3.65 -11.48 18.63
C ILE A 236 -3.36 -12.21 19.95
N PHE A 237 -2.29 -11.85 20.63
CA PHE A 237 -1.98 -12.30 21.99
C PHE A 237 -2.31 -11.20 22.99
N LYS A 238 -3.02 -11.54 24.07
CA LYS A 238 -3.43 -10.58 25.11
C LYS A 238 -2.55 -10.75 26.36
N ASP A 239 -1.98 -9.65 26.83
CA ASP A 239 -1.16 -9.58 28.03
C ASP A 239 -1.23 -8.16 28.61
N GLU A 240 -1.79 -8.05 29.82
CA GLU A 240 -2.01 -6.78 30.53
C GLU A 240 -0.71 -6.02 30.85
N SER A 241 0.45 -6.69 30.80
CA SER A 241 1.76 -6.05 30.98
C SER A 241 2.24 -5.30 29.73
N LEU A 242 1.61 -5.53 28.57
CA LEU A 242 1.91 -4.83 27.32
C LEU A 242 1.30 -3.42 27.30
N PRO A 243 1.90 -2.44 26.61
CA PRO A 243 1.40 -1.07 26.53
C PRO A 243 -0.08 -0.94 26.12
N ASN A 244 -0.57 -1.83 25.26
CA ASN A 244 -1.96 -1.83 24.77
C ASN A 244 -2.78 -3.05 25.26
N GLY A 245 -2.24 -3.82 26.21
CA GLY A 245 -2.86 -5.07 26.67
C GLY A 245 -2.86 -6.21 25.65
N GLN A 246 -2.31 -6.00 24.45
CA GLN A 246 -2.24 -6.98 23.37
C GLN A 246 -1.07 -6.72 22.41
N ILE A 247 -0.68 -7.75 21.66
CA ILE A 247 0.29 -7.69 20.56
C ILE A 247 -0.07 -8.69 19.46
N THR A 248 0.17 -8.34 18.20
CA THR A 248 -0.04 -9.23 17.05
C THR A 248 1.26 -9.84 16.53
N ALA A 249 1.18 -10.94 15.76
CA ALA A 249 2.37 -11.58 15.20
C ALA A 249 3.13 -10.64 14.24
N GLN A 250 2.41 -9.87 13.43
CA GLN A 250 2.99 -8.83 12.58
C GLN A 250 3.69 -7.75 13.42
N GLU A 251 3.09 -7.30 14.52
CA GLU A 251 3.74 -6.33 15.42
C GLU A 251 5.04 -6.88 16.02
N GLN A 252 5.11 -8.17 16.35
CA GLN A 252 6.35 -8.82 16.80
C GLN A 252 7.43 -8.81 15.72
N LEU A 253 7.08 -9.16 14.47
CA LEU A 253 7.97 -9.09 13.31
C LEU A 253 8.50 -7.67 13.10
N PHE A 254 7.60 -6.69 12.99
CA PHE A 254 7.99 -5.30 12.73
C PHE A 254 8.82 -4.70 13.88
N THR A 255 8.53 -5.08 15.13
CA THR A 255 9.33 -4.67 16.28
C THR A 255 10.72 -5.31 16.26
N ALA A 256 10.85 -6.57 15.84
CA ALA A 256 12.15 -7.22 15.66
C ALA A 256 12.96 -6.54 14.54
N ALA A 257 12.33 -6.22 13.40
CA ALA A 257 12.96 -5.50 12.31
C ALA A 257 13.41 -4.09 12.75
N LEU A 258 12.54 -3.33 13.43
CA LEU A 258 12.87 -2.04 14.01
C LEU A 258 14.05 -2.13 14.99
N LYS A 259 14.07 -3.18 15.83
CA LYS A 259 15.18 -3.43 16.75
C LYS A 259 16.49 -3.56 16.00
N ALA A 260 16.58 -4.43 14.99
CA ALA A 260 17.80 -4.60 14.19
C ALA A 260 18.23 -3.29 13.51
N LEU A 261 17.29 -2.50 12.99
CA LEU A 261 17.59 -1.22 12.34
C LEU A 261 18.16 -0.16 13.29
N VAL A 262 17.64 -0.10 14.52
CA VAL A 262 17.95 0.98 15.49
C VAL A 262 19.18 0.68 16.34
N ILE A 263 19.38 -0.57 16.75
CA ILE A 263 20.51 -0.93 17.63
C ILE A 263 21.84 -1.04 16.89
N PHE A 264 21.81 -1.09 15.56
CA PHE A 264 23.01 -1.23 14.75
C PHE A 264 23.89 0.02 14.85
N GLN A 265 24.91 -0.08 15.70
CA GLN A 265 25.95 0.93 15.93
C GLN A 265 27.30 0.28 15.59
N PRO A 266 27.83 0.48 14.36
CA PRO A 266 29.05 -0.17 13.89
C PRO A 266 30.22 -0.04 14.85
N GLU A 267 30.37 1.12 15.49
CA GLU A 267 31.46 1.33 16.46
C GLU A 267 31.31 0.48 17.73
N VAL A 268 30.08 0.19 18.16
CA VAL A 268 29.82 -0.65 19.32
C VAL A 268 30.04 -2.11 18.95
N LEU A 269 29.53 -2.52 17.78
CA LEU A 269 29.71 -3.85 17.23
C LEU A 269 31.19 -4.19 17.04
N GLU A 270 31.97 -3.30 16.42
CA GLU A 270 33.41 -3.49 16.23
C GLU A 270 34.13 -3.70 17.56
N LYS A 271 33.81 -2.93 18.61
CA LYS A 271 34.42 -3.10 19.94
C LYS A 271 34.06 -4.43 20.58
N GLN A 272 32.82 -4.87 20.46
CA GLN A 272 32.40 -6.18 20.99
C GLN A 272 33.05 -7.35 20.23
N LEU A 273 33.16 -7.24 18.90
CA LEU A 273 33.89 -8.21 18.09
C LEU A 273 35.38 -8.25 18.47
N ARG A 274 36.03 -7.10 18.71
CA ARG A 274 37.42 -7.06 19.18
C ARG A 274 37.61 -7.69 20.56
N ASP A 275 36.64 -7.57 21.47
CA ASP A 275 36.71 -8.26 22.75
C ASP A 275 36.67 -9.80 22.55
N ALA A 276 35.84 -10.27 21.60
CA ALA A 276 35.65 -11.70 21.34
C ALA A 276 36.75 -12.36 20.48
N LEU A 277 37.27 -11.62 19.50
CA LEU A 277 38.11 -12.13 18.42
C LEU A 277 39.50 -11.47 18.38
N GLY A 278 39.76 -10.47 19.22
CA GLY A 278 41.08 -9.83 19.32
C GLY A 278 41.55 -9.20 18.00
N LYS A 279 42.74 -9.60 17.57
CA LYS A 279 43.40 -9.14 16.35
C LYS A 279 43.62 -10.28 15.35
N GLU A 280 42.85 -11.36 15.45
CA GLU A 280 42.97 -12.49 14.52
C GLU A 280 42.81 -12.01 13.07
N PRO A 281 43.67 -12.43 12.14
CA PRO A 281 43.51 -12.15 10.71
C PRO A 281 42.37 -12.97 10.10
N LEU A 282 41.88 -12.56 8.93
CA LEU A 282 40.91 -13.36 8.17
C LEU A 282 41.47 -14.75 7.87
N ASN A 283 42.67 -14.80 7.26
CA ASN A 283 43.43 -16.02 7.00
C ASN A 283 42.62 -17.12 6.30
N TYR A 284 41.89 -16.74 5.23
CA TYR A 284 41.11 -17.69 4.45
C TYR A 284 41.99 -18.56 3.54
N THR A 285 43.25 -18.18 3.33
CA THR A 285 44.20 -18.93 2.50
C THR A 285 44.63 -20.27 3.10
N GLU A 286 44.35 -20.52 4.38
CA GLU A 286 44.55 -21.83 5.03
C GLU A 286 43.49 -22.87 4.62
N LEU A 287 42.43 -22.45 3.94
CA LEU A 287 41.47 -23.38 3.34
C LEU A 287 42.08 -24.14 2.16
N SER A 288 41.43 -25.23 1.75
CA SER A 288 41.83 -25.96 0.54
C SER A 288 41.80 -25.06 -0.70
N LEU A 289 42.65 -25.35 -1.69
CA LEU A 289 42.73 -24.58 -2.94
C LEU A 289 41.37 -24.45 -3.65
N GLU A 290 40.55 -25.49 -3.58
CA GLU A 290 39.20 -25.51 -4.13
C GLU A 290 38.29 -24.49 -3.42
N LYS A 291 38.17 -24.58 -2.09
CA LYS A 291 37.35 -23.67 -1.28
C LYS A 291 37.81 -22.22 -1.44
N LYS A 292 39.12 -22.00 -1.45
CA LYS A 292 39.73 -20.68 -1.69
C LYS A 292 39.32 -20.10 -3.04
N GLY A 293 39.50 -20.87 -4.12
CA GLY A 293 39.17 -20.43 -5.48
C GLY A 293 37.68 -20.14 -5.64
N GLU A 294 36.81 -20.90 -4.97
CA GLU A 294 35.36 -20.66 -4.99
C GLU A 294 34.97 -19.38 -4.24
N LEU A 295 35.55 -19.13 -3.06
CA LEU A 295 35.33 -17.89 -2.31
C LEU A 295 35.77 -16.64 -3.09
N GLU A 296 36.97 -16.67 -3.68
CA GLU A 296 37.49 -15.59 -4.52
C GLU A 296 36.62 -15.35 -5.75
N LYS A 297 36.03 -16.41 -6.32
CA LYS A 297 35.13 -16.31 -7.47
C LYS A 297 33.75 -15.75 -7.10
N LYS A 298 33.13 -16.25 -6.02
CA LYS A 298 31.75 -15.90 -5.63
C LYS A 298 31.67 -14.55 -4.89
N PHE A 299 32.73 -14.18 -4.17
CA PHE A 299 32.80 -12.95 -3.39
C PHE A 299 34.13 -12.20 -3.60
N PRO A 300 34.41 -11.73 -4.83
CA PRO A 300 35.72 -11.17 -5.21
C PRO A 300 36.09 -9.89 -4.48
N THR A 301 35.13 -9.20 -3.86
CA THR A 301 35.38 -8.00 -3.04
C THR A 301 35.68 -8.33 -1.58
N LEU A 302 35.27 -9.50 -1.10
CA LEU A 302 35.45 -9.93 0.29
C LEU A 302 36.72 -10.79 0.45
N PHE A 303 37.06 -11.61 -0.55
CA PHE A 303 38.21 -12.52 -0.51
C PHE A 303 39.23 -12.16 -1.58
N THR A 304 40.33 -11.55 -1.13
CA THR A 304 41.48 -11.18 -1.94
C THR A 304 42.76 -11.37 -1.13
N SER A 305 43.91 -11.41 -1.80
CA SER A 305 45.21 -11.44 -1.11
C SER A 305 45.46 -10.24 -0.17
N GLU A 306 44.73 -9.13 -0.36
CA GLU A 306 44.78 -7.97 0.51
C GLU A 306 43.87 -8.16 1.74
N THR A 307 42.62 -8.58 1.54
CA THR A 307 41.66 -8.77 2.64
C THR A 307 42.04 -9.95 3.55
N ASP A 308 42.76 -10.95 3.03
CA ASP A 308 43.27 -12.08 3.82
C ASP A 308 44.11 -11.66 5.03
N LYS A 309 44.89 -10.59 4.86
CA LYS A 309 45.81 -10.04 5.87
C LYS A 309 45.13 -9.03 6.79
N GLN A 310 43.91 -8.62 6.49
CA GLN A 310 43.18 -7.67 7.32
C GLN A 310 42.65 -8.33 8.59
N PRO A 311 42.40 -7.54 9.66
CA PRO A 311 41.77 -8.06 10.87
C PRO A 311 40.41 -8.70 10.53
N PHE A 312 40.16 -9.91 11.03
CA PHE A 312 38.90 -10.63 10.85
C PHE A 312 37.69 -9.81 11.32
N VAL A 313 37.85 -8.98 12.36
CA VAL A 313 36.82 -8.06 12.83
C VAL A 313 36.38 -7.07 11.74
N SER A 314 37.33 -6.54 10.96
CA SER A 314 37.02 -5.60 9.88
C SER A 314 36.20 -6.28 8.78
N PHE A 315 36.56 -7.51 8.43
CA PHE A 315 35.80 -8.35 7.51
C PHE A 315 34.36 -8.57 8.00
N MET A 316 34.17 -8.97 9.26
CA MET A 316 32.82 -9.19 9.81
C MET A 316 32.00 -7.91 9.90
N CYS A 317 32.60 -6.76 10.21
CA CYS A 317 31.89 -5.47 10.20
C CYS A 317 31.37 -5.13 8.79
N GLY A 318 32.19 -5.36 7.75
CA GLY A 318 31.77 -5.19 6.36
C GLY A 318 30.63 -6.13 5.99
N LEU A 319 30.72 -7.41 6.37
CA LEU A 319 29.67 -8.39 6.15
C LEU A 319 28.36 -7.98 6.83
N TYR A 320 28.40 -7.57 8.10
CA TYR A 320 27.20 -7.12 8.81
C TYR A 320 26.59 -5.85 8.22
N GLN A 321 27.41 -4.93 7.69
CA GLN A 321 26.91 -3.76 6.98
C GLN A 321 26.12 -4.16 5.73
N LEU A 322 26.59 -5.14 4.95
CA LEU A 322 25.87 -5.63 3.76
C LEU A 322 24.49 -6.19 4.09
N TYR A 323 24.38 -6.95 5.19
CA TYR A 323 23.10 -7.46 5.66
C TYR A 323 22.21 -6.35 6.23
N TYR A 324 22.78 -5.41 6.98
CA TYR A 324 22.05 -4.25 7.48
C TYR A 324 21.46 -3.41 6.33
N ASP A 325 22.23 -3.16 5.27
CA ASP A 325 21.79 -2.34 4.13
C ASP A 325 20.63 -3.02 3.39
N GLU A 326 20.68 -4.34 3.23
CA GLU A 326 19.57 -5.12 2.68
C GLU A 326 18.32 -5.06 3.56
N LEU A 327 18.47 -5.27 4.87
CA LEU A 327 17.39 -5.14 5.84
C LEU A 327 16.76 -3.74 5.76
N TYR A 328 17.61 -2.72 5.73
CA TYR A 328 17.20 -1.33 5.66
C TYR A 328 16.36 -1.08 4.40
N ARG A 329 16.86 -1.46 3.21
CA ARG A 329 16.12 -1.29 1.95
C ARG A 329 14.77 -2.01 1.96
N ASN A 330 14.75 -3.28 2.33
CA ASN A 330 13.55 -4.11 2.22
C ASN A 330 12.49 -3.78 3.29
N VAL A 331 12.91 -3.36 4.50
CA VAL A 331 11.97 -3.05 5.59
C VAL A 331 11.57 -1.58 5.59
N VAL A 332 12.52 -0.64 5.49
CA VAL A 332 12.21 0.80 5.61
C VAL A 332 11.27 1.25 4.50
N PHE A 333 11.45 0.73 3.29
CA PHE A 333 10.63 1.07 2.13
C PHE A 333 9.47 0.08 1.89
N PHE A 334 9.21 -0.85 2.83
CA PHE A 334 8.13 -1.81 2.71
C PHE A 334 6.76 -1.10 2.66
N LYS A 335 6.08 -1.22 1.52
CA LYS A 335 4.80 -0.53 1.24
C LYS A 335 3.59 -1.22 1.88
N GLY A 336 3.76 -2.41 2.42
CA GLY A 336 2.66 -3.26 2.87
C GLY A 336 2.20 -4.23 1.78
N CYS A 337 1.25 -5.05 2.14
CA CYS A 337 0.64 -6.04 1.28
C CYS A 337 -0.87 -6.06 1.56
N GLU A 338 -1.71 -6.00 0.51
CA GLU A 338 -3.16 -6.03 0.71
C GLU A 338 -3.63 -7.33 1.35
N LYS A 339 -3.05 -8.46 0.94
CA LYS A 339 -3.34 -9.80 1.42
C LYS A 339 -2.07 -10.65 1.30
N ASN A 340 -1.55 -11.13 2.44
CA ASN A 340 -0.50 -12.14 2.44
C ASN A 340 -1.04 -13.52 2.04
N ILE A 341 -0.19 -14.55 2.05
CA ILE A 341 -0.55 -15.94 1.74
C ILE A 341 -1.69 -16.50 2.61
N SER A 342 -1.94 -15.89 3.78
CA SER A 342 -3.00 -16.26 4.71
C SER A 342 -4.25 -15.37 4.60
N ASP A 343 -4.36 -14.58 3.52
CA ASP A 343 -5.43 -13.62 3.26
C ASP A 343 -5.54 -12.48 4.31
N VAL A 344 -4.43 -12.17 4.97
CA VAL A 344 -4.36 -11.12 6.00
C VAL A 344 -3.64 -9.88 5.44
N PRO A 345 -4.21 -8.68 5.60
CA PRO A 345 -3.52 -7.44 5.23
C PRO A 345 -2.29 -7.20 6.10
N VAL A 346 -1.22 -6.69 5.48
CA VAL A 346 0.03 -6.33 6.13
C VAL A 346 0.27 -4.83 5.93
N PRO A 347 0.37 -4.03 7.00
CA PRO A 347 0.61 -2.60 6.85
C PRO A 347 2.01 -2.34 6.27
N GLY A 348 2.19 -1.19 5.61
CA GLY A 348 3.52 -0.71 5.28
C GLY A 348 4.30 -0.33 6.55
N PHE A 349 5.63 -0.30 6.47
CA PHE A 349 6.44 -0.05 7.66
C PHE A 349 6.22 1.36 8.23
N ALA A 350 6.10 2.39 7.38
CA ALA A 350 5.74 3.74 7.81
C ALA A 350 4.42 3.80 8.59
N GLN A 351 3.43 3.01 8.14
CA GLN A 351 2.14 2.91 8.82
C GLN A 351 2.27 2.20 10.17
N PHE A 352 2.98 1.08 10.24
CA PHE A 352 3.27 0.40 11.50
C PHE A 352 3.93 1.36 12.49
N LEU A 353 4.97 2.08 12.08
CA LEU A 353 5.65 3.02 12.97
C LEU A 353 4.66 4.06 13.50
N TYR A 354 3.80 4.63 12.65
CA TYR A 354 2.81 5.65 13.03
C TYR A 354 1.73 5.16 14.00
N GLN A 355 1.36 3.89 13.88
CA GLN A 355 0.38 3.25 14.76
C GLN A 355 1.01 2.80 16.09
N HIS A 356 2.32 2.49 16.09
CA HIS A 356 3.03 1.90 17.23
C HIS A 356 4.27 2.69 17.69
N PRO A 357 4.14 3.95 18.15
CA PRO A 357 5.23 4.66 18.82
C PRO A 357 5.88 3.88 19.99
N SER A 358 5.11 3.01 20.66
CA SER A 358 5.61 2.17 21.77
C SER A 358 6.65 1.14 21.34
N ALA A 359 6.68 0.74 20.05
CA ALA A 359 7.65 -0.22 19.54
C ALA A 359 9.08 0.32 19.72
N PHE A 360 9.33 1.59 19.35
CA PHE A 360 10.63 2.22 19.59
C PHE A 360 10.95 2.34 21.08
N LYS A 361 9.97 2.76 21.91
CA LYS A 361 10.17 2.85 23.38
C LYS A 361 10.58 1.49 23.97
N SER A 362 10.02 0.40 23.46
CA SER A 362 10.36 -0.96 23.85
C SER A 362 11.78 -1.35 23.41
N VAL A 363 12.20 -0.98 22.20
CA VAL A 363 13.57 -1.18 21.69
C VAL A 363 14.59 -0.37 22.49
N GLU A 364 14.30 0.89 22.77
CA GLU A 364 15.15 1.77 23.58
C GLU A 364 15.33 1.20 24.99
N LYS A 365 14.22 0.85 25.65
CA LYS A 365 14.24 0.20 26.98
C LYS A 365 15.05 -1.09 26.97
N TRP A 366 14.90 -1.91 25.93
CA TRP A 366 15.69 -3.13 25.75
C TRP A 366 17.18 -2.81 25.65
N GLY A 367 17.58 -1.83 24.85
CA GLY A 367 18.98 -1.45 24.67
C GLY A 367 19.63 -0.93 25.95
N LEU A 368 18.91 -0.08 26.69
CA LEU A 368 19.34 0.42 28.00
C LEU A 368 19.46 -0.71 29.05
N ALA A 369 18.54 -1.67 29.02
CA ALA A 369 18.62 -2.85 29.89
C ALA A 369 19.86 -3.71 29.57
N GLN A 370 20.22 -3.87 28.29
CA GLN A 370 21.46 -4.58 27.92
C GLN A 370 22.71 -3.84 28.40
N ASN A 371 22.74 -2.51 28.27
CA ASN A 371 23.86 -1.70 28.79
C ASN A 371 24.02 -1.90 30.31
N LYS A 372 22.91 -1.92 31.06
CA LYS A 372 22.91 -2.17 32.51
C LYS A 372 23.47 -3.56 32.84
N LYS A 373 22.96 -4.61 32.20
CA LYS A 373 23.44 -5.99 32.40
C LYS A 373 24.94 -6.13 32.12
N ARG A 374 25.41 -5.53 31.03
CA ARG A 374 26.84 -5.54 30.67
C ARG A 374 27.70 -4.85 31.74
N LYS A 375 27.25 -3.70 32.24
CA LYS A 375 27.95 -2.99 33.33
C LYS A 375 28.02 -3.82 34.60
N GLU A 376 26.92 -4.49 34.96
CA GLU A 376 26.89 -5.40 36.12
C GLU A 376 27.88 -6.56 35.96
N GLN A 377 27.96 -7.15 34.76
CA GLN A 377 28.93 -8.20 34.45
C GLN A 377 30.37 -7.68 34.55
N GLU A 378 30.69 -6.52 33.97
CA GLU A 378 32.02 -5.91 34.07
C GLU A 378 32.40 -5.59 35.52
N ASP A 379 31.46 -5.11 36.34
CA ASP A 379 31.70 -4.85 37.76
C ASP A 379 31.91 -6.13 38.56
N LYS A 380 31.21 -7.23 38.24
CA LYS A 380 31.48 -8.56 38.82
C LYS A 380 32.89 -9.05 38.48
N THR A 381 33.27 -8.99 37.20
CA THR A 381 34.62 -9.34 36.74
C THR A 381 35.71 -8.55 37.48
N ARG A 382 35.49 -7.25 37.68
CA ARG A 382 36.44 -6.38 38.39
C ARG A 382 36.57 -6.75 39.86
N ARG A 383 35.45 -7.03 40.55
CA ARG A 383 35.48 -7.47 41.96
C ARG A 383 36.28 -8.75 42.09
N PHE A 384 35.98 -9.75 41.26
CA PHE A 384 36.72 -11.01 41.22
C PHE A 384 38.22 -10.82 40.91
N SER A 385 38.54 -9.95 39.96
CA SER A 385 39.94 -9.63 39.62
C SER A 385 40.72 -8.99 40.78
N ASN A 386 40.03 -8.27 41.67
CA ASN A 386 40.62 -7.59 42.83
C ASN A 386 40.66 -8.44 44.11
N GLU A 387 40.03 -9.62 44.13
CA GLU A 387 40.07 -10.52 45.30
C GLU A 387 41.43 -11.23 45.43
N ASP A 388 41.96 -11.41 46.64
CA ASP A 388 43.30 -12.02 46.86
C ASP A 388 43.31 -13.56 46.74
N ASN A 389 42.25 -14.18 46.21
CA ASN A 389 42.17 -15.63 46.05
C ASN A 389 42.98 -16.11 44.81
N LEU A 390 44.29 -16.32 45.01
CA LEU A 390 45.21 -16.79 43.96
C LEU A 390 44.85 -18.17 43.40
N GLU A 391 44.31 -19.07 44.22
CA GLU A 391 43.97 -20.44 43.83
C GLU A 391 42.85 -20.43 42.79
N LEU A 392 41.76 -19.70 43.08
CA LEU A 392 40.61 -19.58 42.18
C LEU A 392 40.95 -18.82 40.88
N LYS A 393 41.88 -17.85 40.93
CA LYS A 393 42.40 -17.16 39.73
C LYS A 393 43.21 -18.08 38.82
N SER A 394 43.89 -19.09 39.38
CA SER A 394 44.65 -20.06 38.59
C SER A 394 43.76 -21.06 37.83
N GLU A 395 42.50 -21.19 38.24
CA GLU A 395 41.48 -22.06 37.62
C GLU A 395 40.69 -21.36 36.50
N VAL A 396 40.79 -20.03 36.38
CA VAL A 396 40.07 -19.27 35.34
C VAL A 396 40.51 -19.74 33.96
N ALA A 397 39.53 -20.13 33.14
CA ALA A 397 39.79 -20.60 31.78
C ALA A 397 40.06 -19.47 30.79
N CYS A 398 39.71 -18.23 31.13
CA CYS A 398 39.86 -17.07 30.26
C CYS A 398 41.28 -16.48 30.30
N ALA A 399 41.71 -15.89 29.20
CA ALA A 399 42.95 -15.11 29.16
C ALA A 399 42.90 -13.91 30.14
N PRO A 400 43.99 -13.60 30.87
CA PRO A 400 44.02 -12.46 31.78
C PRO A 400 43.84 -11.14 31.00
N PRO A 401 42.97 -10.21 31.47
CA PRO A 401 42.73 -8.96 30.77
C PRO A 401 44.00 -8.10 30.72
N LEU A 402 44.34 -7.60 29.52
CA LEU A 402 45.63 -6.94 29.28
C LEU A 402 45.79 -5.52 29.84
N GLU A 403 44.77 -4.89 30.42
CA GLU A 403 44.86 -3.47 30.77
C GLU A 403 44.38 -3.14 32.18
N LYS A 404 45.24 -2.42 32.92
CA LYS A 404 44.84 -1.47 33.97
C LYS A 404 44.11 -0.28 33.32
N ALA A 405 42.98 -0.53 32.65
CA ALA A 405 42.22 0.53 32.00
C ALA A 405 41.47 1.36 33.05
N THR A 406 41.56 2.69 32.96
CA THR A 406 40.81 3.62 33.81
C THR A 406 39.30 3.40 33.67
N LYS A 407 38.61 3.40 34.82
CA LYS A 407 37.22 2.96 35.09
C LYS A 407 36.14 3.40 34.08
N THR A 408 36.30 4.56 33.45
CA THR A 408 35.25 5.30 32.72
C THR A 408 35.33 5.21 31.19
N ASP A 409 36.51 5.09 30.57
CA ASP A 409 36.65 5.31 29.11
C ASP A 409 36.40 4.06 28.24
N VAL A 410 36.53 2.85 28.81
CA VAL A 410 36.35 1.58 28.07
C VAL A 410 34.89 1.07 28.13
N CYS A 411 34.20 1.27 29.26
CA CYS A 411 32.80 0.85 29.44
C CYS A 411 31.87 1.63 28.49
N ASN A 412 32.08 2.94 28.36
CA ASN A 412 31.28 3.83 27.51
C ASN A 412 31.36 3.48 26.01
N LYS A 413 32.46 2.86 25.55
CA LYS A 413 32.66 2.53 24.13
C LYS A 413 31.98 1.23 23.68
N ARG A 414 31.53 0.39 24.62
CA ARG A 414 30.84 -0.90 24.36
C ARG A 414 29.33 -0.84 24.51
N GLN A 415 28.83 0.28 25.03
CA GLN A 415 27.42 0.48 25.31
C GLN A 415 26.73 1.14 24.13
N LEU A 416 25.49 0.72 23.89
CA LEU A 416 24.60 1.42 22.96
C LEU A 416 24.43 2.85 23.44
N LYS A 417 24.70 3.82 22.57
CA LYS A 417 24.51 5.24 22.91
C LYS A 417 23.03 5.60 22.75
N GLU A 418 22.41 6.08 23.82
CA GLU A 418 20.97 6.40 23.85
C GLU A 418 20.60 7.43 22.77
N ASP A 419 21.36 8.53 22.67
CA ASP A 419 21.12 9.55 21.65
C ASP A 419 21.20 8.99 20.23
N LYS A 420 22.10 8.03 19.98
CA LYS A 420 22.19 7.37 18.68
C LYS A 420 21.00 6.47 18.37
N LEU A 421 20.38 5.85 19.38
CA LEU A 421 19.14 5.09 19.17
C LEU A 421 18.03 6.02 18.68
N LYS A 422 17.89 7.21 19.30
CA LYS A 422 16.90 8.22 18.89
C LYS A 422 17.17 8.77 17.49
N LEU A 423 18.43 9.10 17.18
CA LEU A 423 18.82 9.57 15.85
C LEU A 423 18.57 8.52 14.76
N ARG A 424 18.94 7.25 15.02
CA ARG A 424 18.67 6.13 14.09
C ARG A 424 17.17 5.91 13.91
N TYR A 425 16.40 6.02 14.98
CA TYR A 425 14.95 5.93 14.87
C TYR A 425 14.35 7.07 14.04
N HIS A 426 14.83 8.31 14.22
CA HIS A 426 14.42 9.43 13.39
C HIS A 426 14.78 9.20 11.92
N GLN A 427 15.96 8.65 11.62
CA GLN A 427 16.35 8.27 10.26
C GLN A 427 15.36 7.26 9.66
N VAL A 428 15.16 6.13 10.34
CA VAL A 428 14.23 5.07 9.91
C VAL A 428 12.81 5.61 9.72
N TRP A 429 12.34 6.44 10.66
CA TRP A 429 11.04 7.10 10.58
C TRP A 429 10.94 7.99 9.33
N ARG A 430 11.86 8.95 9.17
CA ARG A 430 11.91 9.88 8.02
C ARG A 430 11.89 9.12 6.70
N ASP A 431 12.76 8.11 6.61
CA ASP A 431 13.04 7.41 5.36
C ASP A 431 11.88 6.49 4.97
N SER A 432 11.13 5.95 5.94
CA SER A 432 9.92 5.17 5.66
C SER A 432 8.82 5.97 4.94
N TYR A 433 8.77 7.30 5.11
CA TYR A 433 7.81 8.18 4.42
C TYR A 433 8.27 8.68 3.05
N LEU A 434 9.46 8.29 2.60
CA LEU A 434 10.03 8.77 1.34
C LEU A 434 9.10 8.52 0.15
N GLY A 435 8.46 7.34 0.08
CA GLY A 435 7.54 7.01 -0.99
C GLY A 435 6.37 8.00 -1.11
N CYS A 436 5.82 8.46 0.02
CA CYS A 436 4.78 9.48 0.03
C CYS A 436 5.28 10.82 -0.49
N MET A 437 6.48 11.24 -0.06
CA MET A 437 7.06 12.52 -0.51
C MET A 437 7.45 12.48 -1.99
N LYS A 438 8.01 11.37 -2.49
CA LYS A 438 8.28 11.17 -3.93
C LYS A 438 7.02 11.34 -4.77
N ASN A 439 5.90 10.79 -4.31
CA ASN A 439 4.62 10.92 -5.02
C ASN A 439 4.13 12.37 -5.05
N ILE A 440 4.27 13.11 -3.94
CA ILE A 440 3.91 14.54 -3.87
C ILE A 440 4.80 15.34 -4.85
N LEU A 441 6.12 15.13 -4.83
CA LEU A 441 7.06 15.78 -5.75
C LEU A 441 6.74 15.48 -7.22
N LYS A 442 6.41 14.22 -7.52
CA LYS A 442 6.03 13.80 -8.88
C LYS A 442 4.77 14.53 -9.36
N LYS A 443 3.70 14.53 -8.56
CA LYS A 443 2.46 15.25 -8.89
C LYS A 443 2.67 16.75 -9.07
N ALA A 444 3.50 17.34 -8.21
CA ALA A 444 3.86 18.75 -8.28
C ALA A 444 4.56 19.09 -9.61
N LYS A 445 5.51 18.24 -10.03
CA LYS A 445 6.18 18.34 -11.33
C LYS A 445 5.21 18.18 -12.49
N GLU A 446 4.41 17.11 -12.49
CA GLU A 446 3.42 16.81 -13.53
C GLU A 446 2.45 18.00 -13.72
N LEU A 447 1.96 18.59 -12.63
CA LEU A 447 1.08 19.76 -12.69
C LEU A 447 1.76 20.99 -13.32
N SER A 448 3.05 21.20 -13.03
CA SER A 448 3.82 22.29 -13.64
C SER A 448 4.00 22.06 -15.14
N ASN A 449 4.30 20.82 -15.53
CA ASN A 449 4.48 20.43 -16.93
C ASN A 449 3.18 20.58 -17.72
N GLU A 450 2.05 20.11 -17.16
CA GLU A 450 0.73 20.22 -17.78
C GLU A 450 0.36 21.69 -18.04
N LEU A 451 0.53 22.55 -17.04
CA LEU A 451 0.20 23.97 -17.16
C LEU A 451 1.16 24.71 -18.11
N LEU A 452 2.45 24.34 -18.11
CA LEU A 452 3.42 24.88 -19.06
C LEU A 452 3.05 24.51 -20.50
N LEU A 453 2.73 23.23 -20.77
CA LEU A 453 2.33 22.76 -22.09
C LEU A 453 1.08 23.48 -22.61
N GLU A 454 0.08 23.71 -21.75
CA GLU A 454 -1.13 24.45 -22.08
C GLU A 454 -0.83 25.91 -22.51
N LEU A 455 0.19 26.52 -21.90
CA LEU A 455 0.59 27.91 -22.13
C LEU A 455 1.68 28.08 -23.21
N SER A 456 2.05 27.01 -23.92
CA SER A 456 3.16 27.02 -24.90
C SER A 456 2.67 26.98 -26.35
N LEU A 457 3.51 27.46 -27.29
CA LEU A 457 3.22 27.40 -28.73
C LEU A 457 2.99 25.95 -29.20
N LYS A 458 1.91 25.70 -29.96
CA LYS A 458 1.67 24.41 -30.63
C LYS A 458 2.87 24.04 -31.50
N GLY A 459 3.53 22.94 -31.15
CA GLY A 459 4.64 22.35 -31.92
C GLY A 459 6.04 22.52 -31.31
N HIS A 460 6.18 23.10 -30.11
CA HIS A 460 7.41 23.01 -29.33
C HIS A 460 7.28 21.90 -28.27
N GLU A 461 8.07 20.85 -28.40
CA GLU A 461 8.32 19.88 -27.33
C GLU A 461 9.15 20.57 -26.25
N ILE A 462 8.51 21.26 -25.31
CA ILE A 462 9.19 21.64 -24.07
C ILE A 462 9.20 20.41 -23.20
N ILE A 463 10.22 19.60 -23.41
CA ILE A 463 10.41 18.44 -22.57
C ILE A 463 11.12 18.89 -21.30
N LEU A 464 10.34 19.17 -20.25
CA LEU A 464 10.79 18.98 -18.87
C LEU A 464 10.94 17.46 -18.59
N THR A 465 11.49 16.70 -19.54
CA THR A 465 11.82 15.28 -19.33
C THR A 465 13.04 15.22 -18.46
N ASP A 466 12.94 14.35 -17.46
CA ASP A 466 14.11 13.77 -16.85
C ASP A 466 15.01 13.20 -17.96
N SER A 467 16.31 13.47 -17.88
CA SER A 467 17.30 12.57 -18.44
C SER A 467 16.97 11.19 -17.89
N GLU A 468 16.56 10.25 -18.75
CA GLU A 468 16.31 8.82 -18.45
C GLU A 468 16.42 8.49 -16.96
N ASP A 469 15.33 8.71 -16.19
CA ASP A 469 15.24 8.22 -14.82
C ASP A 469 15.33 6.69 -14.95
N SER A 470 16.54 6.13 -14.82
CA SER A 470 16.67 4.75 -14.42
C SER A 470 15.92 4.67 -13.09
N GLU A 471 14.71 4.14 -13.07
CA GLU A 471 13.94 3.94 -11.84
C GLU A 471 14.75 3.02 -10.94
N ILE A 472 15.66 3.59 -10.14
CA ILE A 472 16.40 2.86 -9.13
C ILE A 472 15.33 2.39 -8.15
N LYS A 473 15.03 1.09 -8.21
CA LYS A 473 14.02 0.48 -7.35
C LYS A 473 14.59 0.37 -5.94
N PRO A 474 13.79 0.50 -4.87
CA PRO A 474 14.26 0.39 -3.49
C PRO A 474 15.08 -0.87 -3.19
N GLU A 475 14.89 -1.94 -3.95
CA GLU A 475 15.58 -3.22 -3.81
C GLU A 475 16.99 -3.22 -4.43
N ASP A 476 17.38 -2.18 -5.17
CA ASP A 476 18.70 -2.08 -5.80
C ASP A 476 19.83 -2.01 -4.77
N SER A 477 20.78 -2.93 -4.89
CA SER A 477 21.95 -3.05 -4.02
C SER A 477 22.85 -1.81 -3.98
N SER A 478 22.78 -0.93 -4.99
CA SER A 478 23.53 0.33 -5.05
C SER A 478 22.98 1.41 -4.11
N ILE A 479 21.76 1.24 -3.58
CA ILE A 479 21.17 2.18 -2.63
C ILE A 479 21.75 1.95 -1.23
N HIS A 480 22.42 2.98 -0.71
CA HIS A 480 22.97 3.05 0.63
C HIS A 480 22.39 4.22 1.46
N ALA A 481 21.55 5.07 0.84
CA ALA A 481 20.88 6.17 1.52
C ALA A 481 19.55 6.53 0.84
N ALA A 482 18.56 6.93 1.65
CA ALA A 482 17.21 7.26 1.18
C ALA A 482 17.17 8.40 0.15
N TRP A 483 18.07 9.37 0.24
CA TRP A 483 18.11 10.48 -0.71
C TRP A 483 18.41 10.04 -2.15
N GLN A 484 19.10 8.91 -2.35
CA GLN A 484 19.39 8.38 -3.70
C GLN A 484 18.14 7.92 -4.45
N LEU A 485 17.06 7.68 -3.71
CA LEU A 485 15.75 7.36 -4.27
C LEU A 485 14.94 8.62 -4.61
N LEU A 486 15.37 9.82 -4.21
CA LEU A 486 14.70 11.05 -4.64
C LEU A 486 14.94 11.26 -6.15
N PRO A 487 13.94 11.77 -6.89
CA PRO A 487 14.15 12.11 -8.29
C PRO A 487 15.28 13.14 -8.41
N ALA A 488 16.09 13.02 -9.46
CA ALA A 488 17.12 13.99 -9.80
C ALA A 488 16.46 15.25 -10.38
N PHE A 489 15.81 16.03 -9.51
CA PHE A 489 15.10 17.22 -9.95
C PHE A 489 16.11 18.33 -10.23
N LYS A 490 16.20 18.74 -11.50
CA LYS A 490 16.89 19.96 -11.87
C LYS A 490 15.97 21.14 -11.54
N GLU A 491 16.45 22.06 -10.73
CA GLU A 491 15.73 23.31 -10.45
C GLU A 491 15.36 23.99 -11.78
N ILE A 492 14.08 24.27 -11.96
CA ILE A 492 13.58 24.87 -13.20
C ILE A 492 13.69 26.38 -13.03
N ASN A 493 14.64 27.00 -13.74
CA ASN A 493 14.84 28.43 -13.64
C ASN A 493 13.75 29.15 -14.44
N SER A 494 13.00 30.03 -13.79
CA SER A 494 11.93 30.83 -14.39
C SER A 494 12.31 31.50 -15.73
N THR A 495 13.56 31.94 -15.91
CA THR A 495 14.03 32.55 -17.17
C THR A 495 14.10 31.56 -18.33
N ASP A 496 14.43 30.30 -18.06
CA ASP A 496 14.57 29.26 -19.09
C ASP A 496 13.20 28.85 -19.66
N ILE A 497 12.15 29.09 -18.89
CA ILE A 497 10.75 28.79 -19.23
C ILE A 497 10.06 30.00 -19.85
N ASP A 498 10.50 31.21 -19.48
CA ASP A 498 9.89 32.48 -19.91
C ASP A 498 9.95 32.68 -21.42
N GLU A 499 10.99 32.13 -22.07
CA GLU A 499 11.17 32.15 -23.54
C GLU A 499 10.21 31.21 -24.28
N HIS A 500 9.57 30.29 -23.56
CA HIS A 500 8.74 29.24 -24.13
C HIS A 500 7.23 29.41 -23.87
N ILE A 501 6.86 30.38 -23.02
CA ILE A 501 5.47 30.68 -22.69
C ILE A 501 4.88 31.64 -23.74
N ASP A 502 3.81 31.22 -24.40
CA ASP A 502 3.07 31.98 -25.42
C ASP A 502 1.77 32.56 -24.85
N CYS A 503 1.91 33.39 -23.83
CA CYS A 503 0.79 34.16 -23.29
C CYS A 503 1.23 35.55 -22.83
N ASP A 504 0.26 36.45 -22.65
CA ASP A 504 0.52 37.83 -22.23
C ASP A 504 1.35 37.85 -20.93
N LYS A 505 2.37 38.72 -20.88
CA LYS A 505 3.27 38.82 -19.72
C LYS A 505 2.54 39.12 -18.40
N ASN A 506 1.39 39.78 -18.49
CA ASN A 506 0.53 40.15 -17.37
C ASN A 506 -0.62 39.17 -17.15
N SER A 507 -0.73 38.09 -17.93
CA SER A 507 -1.74 37.04 -17.74
C SER A 507 -1.63 36.44 -16.33
N ASP A 508 -2.77 36.30 -15.65
CA ASP A 508 -2.79 35.68 -14.33
C ASP A 508 -2.42 34.19 -14.40
N MET A 509 -2.72 33.52 -15.52
CA MET A 509 -2.30 32.14 -15.76
C MET A 509 -0.77 32.01 -15.83
N ARG A 510 -0.08 32.98 -16.46
CA ARG A 510 1.38 33.06 -16.50
C ARG A 510 1.97 33.25 -15.11
N LYS A 511 1.44 34.22 -14.36
CA LYS A 511 1.86 34.49 -12.98
C LYS A 511 1.60 33.29 -12.06
N GLY A 512 0.50 32.57 -12.29
CA GLY A 512 0.14 31.34 -11.60
C GLY A 512 1.14 30.21 -11.89
N LEU A 513 1.49 29.99 -13.17
CA LEU A 513 2.52 29.02 -13.58
C LEU A 513 3.88 29.33 -12.95
N LEU A 514 4.35 30.58 -13.03
CA LEU A 514 5.64 30.98 -12.46
C LEU A 514 5.67 30.80 -10.92
N ALA A 515 4.58 31.15 -10.24
CA ALA A 515 4.45 30.94 -8.80
C ALA A 515 4.41 29.45 -8.44
N LEU A 516 3.71 28.62 -9.23
CA LEU A 516 3.67 27.17 -9.06
C LEU A 516 5.07 26.55 -9.18
N ILE A 517 5.84 26.93 -10.20
CA ILE A 517 7.21 26.43 -10.41
C ILE A 517 8.13 26.85 -9.26
N ASP A 518 8.07 28.10 -8.82
CA ASP A 518 8.86 28.59 -7.68
C ASP A 518 8.54 27.79 -6.39
N LEU A 519 7.26 27.57 -6.10
CA LEU A 519 6.85 26.74 -4.95
C LEU A 519 7.34 25.29 -5.07
N ASN A 520 7.36 24.73 -6.29
CA ASN A 520 7.86 23.38 -6.53
C ASN A 520 9.36 23.27 -6.36
N ASN A 521 10.12 24.25 -6.81
CA ASN A 521 11.55 24.35 -6.52
C ASN A 521 11.79 24.45 -5.01
N GLN A 522 11.03 25.29 -4.29
CA GLN A 522 11.13 25.38 -2.84
C GLN A 522 10.78 24.07 -2.13
N LEU A 523 9.76 23.34 -2.59
CA LEU A 523 9.36 22.03 -2.07
C LEU A 523 10.47 20.99 -2.28
N PHE A 524 11.05 20.95 -3.48
CA PHE A 524 12.16 20.07 -3.79
C PHE A 524 13.37 20.39 -2.93
N VAL A 525 13.80 21.66 -2.85
CA VAL A 525 14.95 22.08 -2.04
C VAL A 525 14.74 21.74 -0.56
N ALA A 526 13.55 22.01 0.00
CA ALA A 526 13.22 21.68 1.38
C ALA A 526 13.33 20.16 1.64
N THR A 527 12.79 19.35 0.71
CA THR A 527 12.85 17.89 0.78
C THR A 527 14.28 17.39 0.68
N ASN A 528 15.02 17.86 -0.32
CA ASN A 528 16.39 17.48 -0.59
C ASN A 528 17.27 17.74 0.64
N ASN A 529 17.20 18.94 1.22
CA ASN A 529 17.96 19.31 2.40
C ASN A 529 17.66 18.42 3.62
N TYR A 530 16.40 18.05 3.83
CA TYR A 530 16.02 17.23 4.98
C TYR A 530 16.44 15.76 4.84
N TYR A 531 16.31 15.19 3.64
CA TYR A 531 16.73 13.80 3.39
C TYR A 531 18.25 13.63 3.26
N HIS A 532 18.97 14.69 2.86
CA HIS A 532 20.45 14.75 2.89
C HIS A 532 21.02 15.08 4.27
N THR A 533 20.18 15.38 5.27
CA THR A 533 20.68 15.63 6.63
C THR A 533 21.36 14.38 7.19
N ASP A 534 22.63 14.54 7.59
CA ASP A 534 23.43 13.50 8.22
C ASP A 534 22.81 13.02 9.53
N LEU A 535 23.05 11.75 9.86
CA LEU A 535 22.49 11.11 11.06
C LEU A 535 22.75 11.91 12.35
N ASN A 536 23.95 12.45 12.52
CA ASN A 536 24.34 13.18 13.73
C ASN A 536 23.65 14.54 13.86
N GLU A 537 23.12 15.08 12.75
CA GLU A 537 22.38 16.33 12.72
C GLU A 537 20.86 16.14 12.67
N LEU A 538 20.38 14.90 12.49
CA LEU A 538 18.97 14.56 12.35
C LEU A 538 18.25 14.58 13.70
N VAL A 539 18.17 15.78 14.29
CA VAL A 539 17.47 16.06 15.54
C VAL A 539 16.04 16.54 15.27
N HIS A 540 15.17 16.47 16.28
CA HIS A 540 13.76 16.89 16.18
C HIS A 540 13.58 18.31 15.59
N LEU A 541 14.48 19.25 15.90
CA LEU A 541 14.44 20.62 15.38
C LEU A 541 14.52 20.66 13.84
N LYS A 542 15.33 19.81 13.20
CA LYS A 542 15.43 19.74 11.73
C LYS A 542 14.10 19.30 11.10
N ASN A 543 13.43 18.31 11.71
CA ASN A 543 12.09 17.88 11.27
C ASN A 543 11.04 18.99 11.44
N SER A 544 11.04 19.71 12.56
CA SER A 544 10.14 20.85 12.76
C SER A 544 10.38 21.98 11.76
N GLN A 545 11.65 22.27 11.43
CA GLN A 545 12.00 23.24 10.39
C GLN A 545 11.49 22.82 9.01
N PHE A 546 11.67 21.54 8.65
CA PHE A 546 11.15 20.96 7.42
C PHE A 546 9.62 21.08 7.33
N ILE A 547 8.89 20.62 8.35
CA ILE A 547 7.42 20.69 8.41
C ILE A 547 6.91 22.12 8.32
N ARG A 548 7.55 23.06 9.03
CA ARG A 548 7.18 24.48 8.95
C ARG A 548 7.33 25.00 7.52
N LYS A 549 8.40 24.62 6.81
CA LYS A 549 8.60 25.03 5.42
C LYS A 549 7.57 24.40 4.49
N LEU A 550 7.21 23.13 4.69
CA LEU A 550 6.16 22.47 3.91
C LEU A 550 4.78 23.13 4.11
N ARG A 551 4.42 23.51 5.35
CA ARG A 551 3.17 24.23 5.65
C ARG A 551 3.15 25.64 5.05
N GLU A 552 4.28 26.33 5.06
CA GLU A 552 4.42 27.61 4.37
C GLU A 552 4.17 27.46 2.87
N ILE A 553 4.77 26.45 2.23
CA ILE A 553 4.56 26.15 0.81
C ILE A 553 3.09 25.80 0.54
N SER A 554 2.50 24.93 1.35
CA SER A 554 1.08 24.55 1.28
C SER A 554 0.14 25.76 1.39
N SER A 555 0.40 26.70 2.30
CA SER A 555 -0.40 27.92 2.43
C SER A 555 -0.27 28.81 1.20
N LYS A 556 0.95 28.94 0.64
CA LYS A 556 1.19 29.71 -0.59
C LYS A 556 0.49 29.13 -1.83
N TYR A 557 0.22 27.83 -1.88
CA TYR A 557 -0.64 27.27 -2.93
C TYR A 557 -2.04 27.90 -2.90
N PHE A 558 -2.65 27.99 -1.72
CA PHE A 558 -3.98 28.59 -1.53
C PHE A 558 -3.97 30.11 -1.68
N ASP A 559 -2.96 30.78 -1.13
CA ASP A 559 -2.95 32.24 -1.04
C ASP A 559 -2.39 32.92 -2.30
N GLU A 560 -1.46 32.27 -3.02
CA GLU A 560 -0.72 32.88 -4.12
C GLU A 560 -0.97 32.24 -5.50
N VAL A 561 -1.17 30.92 -5.58
CA VAL A 561 -1.27 30.20 -6.87
C VAL A 561 -2.73 30.06 -7.30
N ILE A 562 -3.57 29.44 -6.47
CA ILE A 562 -4.99 29.16 -6.79
C ILE A 562 -5.75 30.42 -7.26
N PRO A 563 -5.64 31.60 -6.60
CA PRO A 563 -6.37 32.78 -7.04
C PRO A 563 -5.96 33.27 -8.44
N LYS A 564 -4.69 33.05 -8.83
CA LYS A 564 -4.16 33.44 -10.15
C LYS A 564 -4.54 32.45 -11.26
N LEU A 565 -4.75 31.18 -10.92
CA LEU A 565 -5.25 30.17 -11.85
C LEU A 565 -6.78 30.25 -12.06
N GLY A 566 -7.49 30.95 -11.16
CA GLY A 566 -8.94 31.07 -11.18
C GLY A 566 -9.61 29.92 -10.44
N GLU A 567 -10.43 30.23 -9.43
CA GLU A 567 -10.98 29.30 -8.43
C GLU A 567 -11.86 28.16 -9.00
N ASN A 568 -12.30 28.26 -10.26
CA ASN A 568 -13.14 27.24 -10.92
C ASN A 568 -12.41 26.50 -12.05
N THR A 569 -11.07 26.52 -12.06
CA THR A 569 -10.28 25.79 -13.07
C THR A 569 -9.81 24.45 -12.55
N SER A 570 -9.66 23.48 -13.46
CA SER A 570 -9.10 22.16 -13.14
C SER A 570 -7.68 22.24 -12.55
N TYR A 571 -6.89 23.26 -12.92
CA TYR A 571 -5.55 23.48 -12.37
C TYR A 571 -5.59 24.01 -10.93
N ALA A 572 -6.55 24.89 -10.60
CA ALA A 572 -6.78 25.34 -9.23
C ALA A 572 -7.19 24.16 -8.32
N ASP A 573 -8.08 23.28 -8.79
CA ASP A 573 -8.48 22.07 -8.07
C ASP A 573 -7.28 21.14 -7.82
N LYS A 574 -6.47 20.87 -8.86
CA LYS A 574 -5.24 20.06 -8.75
C LYS A 574 -4.25 20.67 -7.75
N CYS A 575 -4.06 21.99 -7.76
CA CYS A 575 -3.24 22.70 -6.77
C CYS A 575 -3.79 22.52 -5.34
N GLY A 576 -5.12 22.66 -5.17
CA GLY A 576 -5.77 22.48 -3.88
C GLY A 576 -5.63 21.06 -3.32
N HIS A 577 -5.70 20.06 -4.20
CA HIS A 577 -5.42 18.67 -3.84
C HIS A 577 -3.96 18.47 -3.41
N LEU A 578 -3.00 19.02 -4.16
CA LEU A 578 -1.58 18.93 -3.82
C LEU A 578 -1.26 19.59 -2.47
N ALA A 579 -1.81 20.78 -2.21
CA ALA A 579 -1.68 21.47 -0.94
C ALA A 579 -2.28 20.66 0.23
N SER A 580 -3.46 20.06 0.02
CA SER A 580 -4.09 19.17 1.01
C SER A 580 -3.26 17.91 1.28
N GLU A 581 -2.64 17.32 0.26
CA GLU A 581 -1.71 16.19 0.44
C GLU A 581 -0.46 16.57 1.23
N LEU A 582 0.09 17.78 1.00
CA LEU A 582 1.20 18.32 1.77
C LEU A 582 0.85 18.52 3.24
N GLU A 583 -0.32 19.08 3.57
CA GLU A 583 -0.76 19.22 4.97
C GLU A 583 -0.93 17.86 5.65
N ARG A 584 -1.55 16.90 4.96
CA ARG A 584 -1.70 15.54 5.48
C ARG A 584 -0.34 14.90 5.73
N PHE A 585 0.60 15.06 4.81
CA PHE A 585 1.98 14.59 4.98
C PHE A 585 2.63 15.22 6.22
N CYS A 586 2.51 16.54 6.40
CA CYS A 586 3.02 17.25 7.57
C CYS A 586 2.46 16.71 8.88
N GLY A 587 1.17 16.35 8.92
CA GLY A 587 0.53 15.71 10.07
C GLY A 587 1.12 14.33 10.39
N MET A 588 1.43 13.54 9.36
CA MET A 588 2.01 12.19 9.53
C MET A 588 3.47 12.23 9.97
N VAL A 589 4.30 13.11 9.42
CA VAL A 589 5.76 13.07 9.63
C VAL A 589 6.27 13.90 10.81
N HIS A 590 5.39 14.38 11.67
CA HIS A 590 5.73 15.20 12.83
C HIS A 590 6.40 14.38 13.95
N PHE A 591 7.72 14.20 13.84
CA PHE A 591 8.50 13.28 14.67
C PHE A 591 8.36 13.57 16.18
N SER A 592 8.43 14.84 16.59
CA SER A 592 8.28 15.19 18.01
C SER A 592 6.86 14.92 18.54
N ALA A 593 5.83 14.94 17.70
CA ALA A 593 4.47 14.64 18.12
C ALA A 593 4.33 13.13 18.24
N HIS A 594 4.80 12.40 17.23
CA HIS A 594 4.89 10.95 17.20
C HIS A 594 5.54 10.36 18.47
N MET A 595 6.71 10.86 18.86
CA MET A 595 7.42 10.42 20.07
C MET A 595 6.60 10.56 21.37
N ASN A 596 5.70 11.54 21.41
CA ASN A 596 4.85 11.83 22.58
C ASN A 596 3.47 11.17 22.54
N THR A 597 3.13 10.48 21.44
CA THR A 597 1.87 9.75 21.34
C THR A 597 1.95 8.34 21.94
N THR A 598 0.77 7.80 22.28
CA THR A 598 0.56 6.39 22.57
C THR A 598 0.17 5.65 21.29
N ASP A 599 0.20 4.34 21.34
CA ASP A 599 -0.26 3.53 20.22
C ASP A 599 -1.74 3.76 19.93
N LYS A 600 -2.10 3.54 18.68
CA LYS A 600 -3.45 3.77 18.18
C LYS A 600 -4.26 2.49 18.35
N VAL A 601 -5.43 2.60 18.98
CA VAL A 601 -6.29 1.47 19.38
C VAL A 601 -6.88 0.68 18.19
N SER A 602 -6.79 1.21 16.96
CA SER A 602 -7.32 0.53 15.79
C SER A 602 -6.28 -0.39 15.12
N LEU A 603 -6.44 -1.70 15.34
CA LEU A 603 -5.89 -2.78 14.53
C LEU A 603 -6.63 -2.97 13.20
N SER A 604 -7.60 -2.10 12.86
CA SER A 604 -7.94 -1.98 11.45
C SER A 604 -6.66 -1.51 10.78
N VAL A 605 -6.04 -2.41 10.00
CA VAL A 605 -5.24 -1.99 8.86
C VAL A 605 -6.20 -1.10 8.10
N VAL A 606 -6.15 0.20 8.37
CA VAL A 606 -6.66 1.19 7.46
C VAL A 606 -5.69 1.02 6.31
N PRO A 607 -6.03 0.25 5.26
CA PRO A 607 -5.13 0.22 4.14
C PRO A 607 -5.07 1.69 3.70
N VAL A 608 -4.02 2.06 3.01
CA VAL A 608 -3.98 3.32 2.27
C VAL A 608 -5.25 3.49 1.37
N LYS A 609 -6.09 2.43 1.21
CA LYS A 609 -7.48 2.45 0.71
C LYS A 609 -8.48 3.39 1.42
N GLU A 610 -8.42 3.69 2.73
CA GLU A 610 -9.39 4.67 3.31
C GLU A 610 -9.03 6.15 3.02
N ILE A 611 -8.08 6.40 2.11
CA ILE A 611 -7.82 7.76 1.62
C ILE A 611 -8.85 8.18 0.56
N TRP A 612 -9.56 7.22 -0.04
CA TRP A 612 -10.54 7.49 -1.10
C TRP A 612 -11.97 7.35 -0.56
N PRO A 613 -12.89 8.25 -0.96
CA PRO A 613 -14.30 8.06 -0.69
C PRO A 613 -14.75 6.70 -1.25
N LYS A 614 -15.71 6.05 -0.58
CA LYS A 614 -16.20 4.73 -0.98
C LYS A 614 -16.67 4.83 -2.43
N HIS A 615 -16.48 3.77 -3.23
CA HIS A 615 -16.99 3.77 -4.61
C HIS A 615 -18.51 3.91 -4.67
N THR A 616 -19.21 3.68 -3.56
CA THR A 616 -20.65 3.88 -3.39
C THR A 616 -21.05 5.31 -3.01
N ASP A 617 -20.09 6.22 -2.78
CA ASP A 617 -20.39 7.62 -2.48
C ASP A 617 -20.93 8.32 -3.73
N GLU A 618 -21.99 9.11 -3.58
CA GLU A 618 -22.72 9.74 -4.68
C GLU A 618 -21.80 10.58 -5.60
N LYS A 619 -20.85 11.32 -5.01
CA LYS A 619 -19.86 12.08 -5.78
C LYS A 619 -18.99 11.18 -6.65
N VAL A 620 -18.51 10.06 -6.11
CA VAL A 620 -17.64 9.12 -6.85
C VAL A 620 -18.39 8.46 -7.99
N ILE A 621 -19.64 8.06 -7.75
CA ILE A 621 -20.52 7.51 -8.78
C ILE A 621 -20.71 8.54 -9.90
N ASN A 622 -21.05 9.78 -9.55
CA ASN A 622 -21.24 10.84 -10.54
C ASN A 622 -19.96 11.16 -11.32
N ASP A 623 -18.80 11.22 -10.67
CA ASP A 623 -17.50 11.43 -11.32
C ASP A 623 -17.17 10.27 -12.28
N CYS A 624 -17.45 9.03 -11.88
CA CYS A 624 -17.27 7.85 -12.72
C CYS A 624 -18.19 7.85 -13.95
N LEU A 625 -19.47 8.20 -13.77
CA LEU A 625 -20.43 8.27 -14.87
C LEU A 625 -20.08 9.42 -15.82
N HIS A 626 -19.71 10.58 -15.28
CA HIS A 626 -19.21 11.70 -16.06
C HIS A 626 -18.02 11.29 -16.93
N ALA A 627 -17.05 10.58 -16.36
CA ALA A 627 -15.89 10.05 -17.09
C ALA A 627 -16.30 9.00 -18.13
N LEU A 628 -17.21 8.09 -17.80
CA LEU A 628 -17.74 7.10 -18.74
C LEU A 628 -18.35 7.75 -19.98
N PHE A 629 -19.20 8.77 -19.80
CA PHE A 629 -19.83 9.46 -20.92
C PHE A 629 -18.82 10.32 -21.70
N ASN A 630 -17.88 11.00 -21.04
CA ASN A 630 -16.82 11.74 -21.74
C ASN A 630 -15.92 10.80 -22.56
N TRP A 631 -15.59 9.64 -22.01
CA TRP A 631 -14.86 8.59 -22.73
C TRP A 631 -15.66 8.11 -23.93
N ALA A 632 -16.95 7.79 -23.76
CA ALA A 632 -17.82 7.41 -24.88
C ALA A 632 -17.89 8.49 -25.97
N LYS A 633 -17.92 9.78 -25.59
CA LYS A 633 -17.88 10.91 -26.52
C LYS A 633 -16.58 10.97 -27.33
N SER A 634 -15.46 10.57 -26.72
CA SER A 634 -14.13 10.59 -27.36
C SER A 634 -13.95 9.48 -28.39
N LEU A 635 -14.76 8.42 -28.31
CA LEU A 635 -14.73 7.32 -29.28
C LEU A 635 -15.48 7.72 -30.56
N ASP A 636 -14.95 7.30 -31.71
CA ASP A 636 -15.74 7.38 -32.94
C ASP A 636 -16.94 6.43 -32.88
N ALA A 637 -17.96 6.73 -33.70
CA ALA A 637 -19.22 6.01 -33.67
C ALA A 637 -19.07 4.51 -33.97
N MET A 638 -18.09 4.11 -34.79
CA MET A 638 -17.88 2.70 -35.13
C MET A 638 -17.27 1.95 -33.95
N THR A 639 -16.22 2.50 -33.35
CA THR A 639 -15.55 1.89 -32.18
C THR A 639 -16.51 1.66 -31.02
N LEU A 640 -17.35 2.65 -30.68
CA LEU A 640 -18.35 2.46 -29.62
C LEU A 640 -19.40 1.40 -30.00
N SER A 641 -19.82 1.35 -31.27
CA SER A 641 -20.79 0.35 -31.74
C SER A 641 -20.23 -1.06 -31.63
N ASP A 642 -18.98 -1.26 -32.04
CA ASP A 642 -18.32 -2.57 -32.00
C ASP A 642 -18.19 -3.07 -30.55
N LYS A 643 -17.82 -2.19 -29.62
CA LYS A 643 -17.79 -2.51 -28.19
C LYS A 643 -19.15 -2.93 -27.65
N ILE A 644 -20.21 -2.17 -27.95
CA ILE A 644 -21.56 -2.47 -27.47
C ILE A 644 -22.10 -3.75 -28.11
N CYS A 645 -21.90 -3.95 -29.42
CA CYS A 645 -22.29 -5.18 -30.12
C CYS A 645 -21.58 -6.41 -29.53
N LYS A 646 -20.29 -6.29 -29.23
CA LYS A 646 -19.51 -7.36 -28.58
C LYS A 646 -20.12 -7.73 -27.22
N ILE A 647 -20.43 -6.76 -26.38
CA ILE A 647 -21.08 -7.01 -25.07
C ILE A 647 -22.45 -7.67 -25.25
N ILE A 648 -23.23 -7.26 -26.26
CA ILE A 648 -24.52 -7.88 -26.58
C ILE A 648 -24.36 -9.36 -26.98
N ASP A 649 -23.30 -9.68 -27.72
CA ASP A 649 -23.08 -11.01 -28.27
C ASP A 649 -22.43 -11.97 -27.26
N GLU A 650 -21.48 -11.48 -26.45
CA GLU A 650 -20.67 -12.26 -25.52
C GLU A 650 -21.26 -12.29 -24.10
N ASP A 651 -21.71 -11.15 -23.57
CA ASP A 651 -22.03 -11.00 -22.14
C ASP A 651 -23.53 -10.93 -21.86
N TYR A 652 -24.33 -10.40 -22.80
CA TYR A 652 -25.79 -10.39 -22.72
C TYR A 652 -26.36 -11.77 -23.10
N SER A 653 -25.96 -12.78 -22.31
CA SER A 653 -26.44 -14.14 -22.39
C SER A 653 -27.54 -14.37 -21.35
N GLY A 654 -28.62 -15.02 -21.77
CA GLY A 654 -29.49 -15.70 -20.85
C GLY A 654 -29.86 -17.07 -21.43
N GLY A 655 -30.26 -17.99 -20.55
CA GLY A 655 -30.59 -19.35 -20.92
C GLY A 655 -31.74 -19.46 -21.93
N LEU A 656 -32.05 -20.70 -22.34
CA LEU A 656 -33.05 -21.07 -23.36
C LEU A 656 -34.45 -20.44 -23.21
N LEU A 657 -34.77 -19.79 -22.08
CA LEU A 657 -36.06 -19.16 -21.78
C LEU A 657 -36.00 -17.62 -21.65
N SER A 658 -34.83 -17.00 -21.84
CA SER A 658 -34.69 -15.54 -21.74
C SER A 658 -34.82 -14.87 -23.11
N ASN A 659 -35.90 -14.11 -23.31
CA ASN A 659 -36.08 -13.33 -24.52
C ASN A 659 -35.16 -12.10 -24.49
N ARG A 660 -34.08 -12.11 -25.31
CA ARG A 660 -33.13 -11.01 -25.53
C ARG A 660 -33.76 -9.83 -26.30
N MET A 661 -34.88 -9.29 -25.80
CA MET A 661 -35.74 -8.37 -26.58
C MET A 661 -35.09 -7.03 -26.93
N ARG A 662 -33.97 -6.66 -26.30
CA ARG A 662 -33.27 -5.38 -26.55
C ARG A 662 -32.04 -5.50 -27.44
N ALA A 663 -31.56 -6.71 -27.75
CA ALA A 663 -30.36 -6.90 -28.56
C ALA A 663 -30.54 -6.29 -29.96
N GLU A 664 -31.57 -6.73 -30.70
CA GLU A 664 -31.79 -6.27 -32.08
C GLU A 664 -32.20 -4.80 -32.18
N PRO A 665 -33.08 -4.25 -31.32
CA PRO A 665 -33.37 -2.82 -31.31
C PRO A 665 -32.13 -1.95 -31.08
N VAL A 666 -31.24 -2.34 -30.14
CA VAL A 666 -30.01 -1.57 -29.88
C VAL A 666 -29.03 -1.67 -31.06
N LYS A 667 -28.85 -2.86 -31.65
CA LYS A 667 -28.01 -3.02 -32.85
C LYS A 667 -28.55 -2.24 -34.05
N THR A 668 -29.87 -2.14 -34.19
CA THR A 668 -30.51 -1.33 -35.24
C THR A 668 -30.25 0.16 -34.99
N TYR A 669 -30.50 0.64 -33.77
CA TYR A 669 -30.22 2.03 -33.41
C TYR A 669 -28.75 2.40 -33.62
N LEU A 670 -27.80 1.54 -33.23
CA LEU A 670 -26.37 1.81 -33.46
C LEU A 670 -26.05 2.00 -34.94
N ARG A 671 -26.64 1.21 -35.84
CA ARG A 671 -26.46 1.34 -37.30
C ARG A 671 -27.04 2.66 -37.85
N GLU A 672 -28.16 3.11 -37.29
CA GLU A 672 -28.87 4.31 -37.78
C GLU A 672 -28.31 5.62 -37.19
N SER A 673 -27.70 5.57 -36.00
CA SER A 673 -27.23 6.73 -35.23
C SER A 673 -25.76 7.11 -35.47
N MET A 674 -25.15 6.70 -36.58
CA MET A 674 -23.71 6.90 -36.85
C MET A 674 -23.24 8.37 -36.89
N LYS A 675 -24.17 9.33 -36.95
CA LYS A 675 -23.89 10.78 -36.93
C LYS A 675 -24.07 11.41 -35.55
N GLU A 676 -24.56 10.66 -34.56
CA GLU A 676 -24.75 11.12 -33.19
C GLU A 676 -23.45 10.94 -32.39
N SER A 677 -23.23 11.77 -31.37
CA SER A 677 -22.04 11.66 -30.52
C SER A 677 -22.11 10.41 -29.63
N GLY A 678 -20.96 9.82 -29.30
CA GLY A 678 -20.91 8.56 -28.58
C GLY A 678 -21.56 8.60 -27.19
N ASP A 679 -21.46 9.73 -26.50
CA ASP A 679 -22.13 9.97 -25.22
C ASP A 679 -23.66 9.97 -25.34
N ASP A 680 -24.22 10.65 -26.34
CA ASP A 680 -25.67 10.69 -26.56
C ASP A 680 -26.22 9.34 -27.02
N ARG A 681 -25.44 8.59 -27.80
CA ARG A 681 -25.77 7.21 -28.22
C ARG A 681 -25.79 6.25 -27.04
N LEU A 682 -24.78 6.30 -26.17
CA LEU A 682 -24.74 5.49 -24.95
C LEU A 682 -25.90 5.87 -24.02
N ALA A 683 -26.18 7.17 -23.87
CA ALA A 683 -27.28 7.65 -23.04
C ALA A 683 -28.64 7.16 -23.55
N PHE A 684 -28.92 7.23 -24.86
CA PHE A 684 -30.14 6.67 -25.45
C PHE A 684 -30.31 5.18 -25.13
N ILE A 685 -29.24 4.39 -25.29
CA ILE A 685 -29.26 2.95 -25.03
C ILE A 685 -29.54 2.68 -23.56
N LEU A 686 -28.91 3.41 -22.63
CA LEU A 686 -29.17 3.23 -21.21
C LEU A 686 -30.59 3.66 -20.82
N SER A 687 -31.06 4.81 -21.32
CA SER A 687 -32.39 5.38 -20.99
C SER A 687 -33.57 4.62 -21.56
N SER A 688 -33.40 3.93 -22.70
CA SER A 688 -34.45 3.07 -23.31
C SER A 688 -34.67 1.75 -22.56
N GLY A 689 -33.83 1.44 -21.55
CA GLY A 689 -33.98 0.29 -20.67
C GLY A 689 -34.33 0.69 -19.24
N ASN A 690 -35.14 -0.13 -18.55
CA ASN A 690 -35.55 0.11 -17.17
C ASN A 690 -35.29 -1.07 -16.23
N LYS A 691 -34.61 -2.13 -16.70
CA LYS A 691 -34.29 -3.32 -15.88
C LYS A 691 -32.86 -3.27 -15.39
N THR A 692 -32.69 -3.48 -14.08
CA THR A 692 -31.42 -3.73 -13.38
C THR A 692 -31.37 -5.18 -12.91
N GLY A 693 -30.19 -5.65 -12.47
CA GLY A 693 -29.96 -7.03 -12.05
C GLY A 693 -29.21 -7.90 -13.07
N ASN A 694 -28.84 -9.10 -12.62
CA ASN A 694 -28.00 -10.05 -13.37
C ASN A 694 -28.60 -10.39 -14.75
N GLY A 695 -27.79 -10.21 -15.80
CA GLY A 695 -28.15 -10.52 -17.18
C GLY A 695 -29.04 -9.48 -17.88
N ALA A 696 -29.34 -8.34 -17.25
CA ALA A 696 -29.96 -7.22 -17.96
C ALA A 696 -28.93 -6.48 -18.83
N LEU A 697 -29.33 -6.04 -20.04
CA LEU A 697 -28.41 -5.42 -20.99
C LEU A 697 -27.70 -4.19 -20.41
N ASN A 698 -28.42 -3.32 -19.68
CA ASN A 698 -27.80 -2.14 -19.07
C ASN A 698 -26.73 -2.54 -18.03
N THR A 699 -26.97 -3.59 -17.24
CA THR A 699 -26.01 -4.11 -16.27
C THR A 699 -24.74 -4.63 -16.95
N CYS A 700 -24.89 -5.41 -18.03
CA CYS A 700 -23.75 -5.90 -18.83
C CYS A 700 -22.94 -4.75 -19.45
N LEU A 701 -23.64 -3.75 -20.00
CA LEU A 701 -23.00 -2.57 -20.60
C LEU A 701 -22.22 -1.77 -19.55
N ILE A 702 -22.80 -1.52 -18.38
CA ILE A 702 -22.13 -0.74 -17.33
C ILE A 702 -20.91 -1.47 -16.77
N ASP A 703 -21.00 -2.78 -16.54
CA ASP A 703 -19.85 -3.56 -16.06
C ASP A 703 -18.68 -3.50 -17.06
N GLN A 704 -18.94 -3.81 -18.32
CA GLN A 704 -17.87 -3.92 -19.32
C GLN A 704 -17.35 -2.56 -19.79
N LEU A 705 -18.23 -1.58 -20.01
CA LEU A 705 -17.79 -0.26 -20.47
C LEU A 705 -17.05 0.53 -19.38
N ILE A 706 -17.40 0.38 -18.10
CA ILE A 706 -16.59 1.00 -17.02
C ILE A 706 -15.20 0.37 -16.98
N ARG A 707 -15.08 -0.96 -17.11
CA ARG A 707 -13.76 -1.63 -17.15
C ARG A 707 -12.93 -1.16 -18.34
N ASP A 708 -13.54 -1.06 -19.52
CA ASP A 708 -12.87 -0.57 -20.73
C ASP A 708 -12.45 0.89 -20.60
N MET A 709 -13.32 1.74 -20.06
CA MET A 709 -13.02 3.14 -19.77
C MET A 709 -11.86 3.26 -18.79
N LEU A 710 -11.87 2.50 -17.69
CA LEU A 710 -10.78 2.52 -16.71
C LEU A 710 -9.45 2.05 -17.33
N LYS A 711 -9.46 1.06 -18.22
CA LYS A 711 -8.24 0.66 -18.96
C LYS A 711 -7.76 1.79 -19.88
N ALA A 712 -8.67 2.41 -20.62
CA ALA A 712 -8.34 3.49 -21.54
C ALA A 712 -7.88 4.78 -20.83
N THR A 713 -8.34 5.00 -19.60
CA THR A 713 -8.03 6.18 -18.76
C THR A 713 -7.01 5.86 -17.66
N GLN A 714 -6.29 4.74 -17.75
CA GLN A 714 -5.29 4.32 -16.76
C GLN A 714 -4.15 5.34 -16.55
N HIS A 715 -3.96 6.24 -17.52
CA HIS A 715 -2.96 7.31 -17.49
C HIS A 715 -3.58 8.71 -17.40
N ASP A 716 -4.91 8.84 -17.30
CA ASP A 716 -5.61 10.12 -17.24
C ASP A 716 -5.98 10.44 -15.80
N PHE A 717 -5.18 11.33 -15.17
CA PHE A 717 -5.26 11.65 -13.74
C PHE A 717 -6.39 12.61 -13.37
N ASN A 718 -7.24 12.99 -14.33
CA ASN A 718 -8.32 13.97 -14.16
C ASN A 718 -9.57 13.42 -13.47
N VAL A 719 -9.65 12.12 -13.17
CA VAL A 719 -10.84 11.51 -12.54
C VAL A 719 -10.44 10.64 -11.35
N CYS A 720 -10.98 10.96 -10.18
CA CYS A 720 -10.74 10.24 -8.93
C CYS A 720 -11.47 8.89 -8.89
N LEU A 721 -11.08 7.95 -9.76
CA LEU A 721 -11.60 6.57 -9.83
C LEU A 721 -10.79 5.46 -9.12
N PRO A 722 -9.74 5.71 -8.30
CA PRO A 722 -9.03 4.63 -7.61
C PRO A 722 -9.94 3.70 -6.77
N SER A 723 -10.97 4.25 -6.11
CA SER A 723 -11.90 3.42 -5.32
C SER A 723 -12.81 2.55 -6.20
N VAL A 724 -13.21 3.04 -7.38
CA VAL A 724 -13.98 2.25 -8.36
C VAL A 724 -13.12 1.11 -8.94
N ARG A 725 -11.87 1.41 -9.30
CA ARG A 725 -10.91 0.41 -9.80
C ARG A 725 -10.64 -0.67 -8.75
N SER A 726 -10.37 -0.25 -7.51
CA SER A 726 -10.22 -1.17 -6.38
C SER A 726 -11.46 -2.04 -6.19
N ALA A 727 -12.67 -1.47 -6.21
CA ALA A 727 -13.89 -2.26 -6.04
C ALA A 727 -14.09 -3.29 -7.15
N ILE A 728 -13.71 -2.96 -8.39
CA ILE A 728 -13.75 -3.85 -9.54
C ILE A 728 -12.75 -5.01 -9.39
N ASP A 729 -11.52 -4.71 -8.98
CA ASP A 729 -10.45 -5.69 -8.78
C ASP A 729 -10.76 -6.61 -7.58
N ASP A 730 -11.32 -6.04 -6.52
CA ASP A 730 -11.73 -6.72 -5.28
C ASP A 730 -13.04 -7.51 -5.42
N LYS A 731 -13.71 -7.47 -6.60
CA LYS A 731 -15.05 -8.06 -6.83
C LYS A 731 -16.13 -7.57 -5.86
N THR A 732 -15.99 -6.33 -5.37
CA THR A 732 -16.95 -5.64 -4.49
C THR A 732 -17.69 -4.49 -5.18
N PHE A 733 -17.50 -4.34 -6.50
CA PHE A 733 -18.14 -3.29 -7.30
C PHE A 733 -19.67 -3.39 -7.21
N ALA A 734 -20.30 -2.30 -6.80
CA ALA A 734 -21.74 -2.21 -6.56
C ALA A 734 -22.48 -2.01 -7.89
N LEU A 735 -22.41 -3.02 -8.77
CA LEU A 735 -22.81 -2.92 -10.17
C LEU A 735 -24.28 -2.49 -10.36
N ASP A 736 -25.20 -3.01 -9.55
CA ASP A 736 -26.61 -2.62 -9.62
C ASP A 736 -26.81 -1.13 -9.31
N PHE A 737 -26.12 -0.59 -8.30
CA PHE A 737 -26.16 0.84 -7.95
C PHE A 737 -25.62 1.71 -9.09
N TYR A 738 -24.48 1.34 -9.68
CA TYR A 738 -23.92 2.06 -10.82
C TYR A 738 -24.84 2.01 -12.04
N THR A 739 -25.53 0.89 -12.25
CA THR A 739 -26.47 0.74 -13.37
C THR A 739 -27.69 1.64 -13.19
N GLU A 740 -28.28 1.69 -11.99
CA GLU A 740 -29.39 2.61 -11.69
C GLU A 740 -28.98 4.07 -11.83
N ALA A 741 -27.81 4.42 -11.27
CA ALA A 741 -27.26 5.76 -11.37
C ALA A 741 -26.98 6.16 -12.83
N ALA A 742 -26.44 5.25 -13.65
CA ALA A 742 -26.17 5.51 -15.07
C ALA A 742 -27.46 5.77 -15.87
N ILE A 743 -28.53 5.02 -15.60
CA ILE A 743 -29.84 5.23 -16.26
C ILE A 743 -30.40 6.61 -15.89
N LYS A 744 -30.30 7.00 -14.62
CA LYS A 744 -30.74 8.33 -14.15
C LYS A 744 -29.87 9.44 -14.75
N TYR A 745 -28.56 9.26 -14.76
CA TYR A 745 -27.59 10.19 -15.33
C TYR A 745 -27.87 10.43 -16.82
N ALA A 746 -28.07 9.35 -17.59
CA ALA A 746 -28.40 9.40 -19.01
C ALA A 746 -29.69 10.20 -19.30
N LYS A 747 -30.69 10.14 -18.41
CA LYS A 747 -31.95 10.89 -18.59
C LYS A 747 -31.82 12.36 -18.19
N ASN A 748 -31.09 12.64 -17.12
CA ASN A 748 -31.20 13.93 -16.42
C ASN A 748 -30.05 14.91 -16.71
N ASP A 749 -28.90 14.46 -17.19
CA ASP A 749 -27.78 15.37 -17.48
C ASP A 749 -28.10 16.24 -18.71
N ASN A 750 -27.92 17.55 -18.53
CA ASN A 750 -28.26 18.58 -19.52
C ASN A 750 -27.40 18.55 -20.79
N ARG A 751 -26.40 17.66 -20.91
CA ARG A 751 -25.65 17.47 -22.16
C ARG A 751 -26.41 16.66 -23.20
N PHE A 752 -27.31 15.77 -22.76
CA PHE A 752 -27.94 14.79 -23.64
C PHE A 752 -29.12 15.38 -24.42
N ARG A 753 -29.27 14.92 -25.66
CA ARG A 753 -30.27 15.39 -26.63
C ARG A 753 -31.05 14.22 -27.26
N HIS A 754 -30.93 13.00 -26.73
CA HIS A 754 -31.74 11.89 -27.18
C HIS A 754 -33.20 11.97 -26.67
N ILE A 755 -34.12 11.23 -27.31
CA ILE A 755 -35.59 11.36 -27.11
C ILE A 755 -36.10 10.99 -25.70
N TYR A 756 -35.29 10.32 -24.90
CA TYR A 756 -35.61 9.92 -23.51
C TYR A 756 -34.98 10.84 -22.46
N SER A 757 -34.28 11.90 -22.88
CA SER A 757 -33.67 12.87 -21.98
C SER A 757 -34.71 13.87 -21.45
N ASP A 758 -34.49 14.41 -20.25
CA ASP A 758 -35.28 15.48 -19.66
C ASP A 758 -35.28 16.74 -20.55
N TYR A 759 -34.17 16.97 -21.27
CA TYR A 759 -34.10 18.04 -22.25
C TYR A 759 -35.10 17.84 -23.39
N ALA A 760 -35.12 16.66 -24.02
CA ALA A 760 -36.06 16.35 -25.10
C ALA A 760 -37.52 16.38 -24.59
N LEU A 761 -37.75 15.88 -23.38
CA LEU A 761 -39.04 15.93 -22.71
C LEU A 761 -39.56 17.37 -22.59
N ARG A 762 -38.74 18.27 -22.05
CA ARG A 762 -39.07 19.70 -21.94
C ARG A 762 -39.23 20.33 -23.32
N ALA A 763 -38.31 20.07 -24.25
CA ALA A 763 -38.36 20.65 -25.59
C ALA A 763 -39.66 20.30 -26.35
N VAL A 764 -40.10 19.03 -26.34
CA VAL A 764 -41.36 18.62 -26.97
C VAL A 764 -42.55 19.31 -26.30
N ASN A 765 -42.57 19.39 -24.97
CA ASN A 765 -43.67 20.04 -24.28
C ASN A 765 -43.66 21.55 -24.52
N ASP A 766 -42.51 22.21 -24.49
CA ASP A 766 -42.38 23.63 -24.82
C ASP A 766 -42.87 23.92 -26.25
N ALA A 767 -42.49 23.07 -27.21
CA ALA A 767 -42.99 23.14 -28.58
C ALA A 767 -44.51 22.96 -28.64
N LEU A 768 -45.05 21.96 -27.93
CA LEU A 768 -46.49 21.69 -27.86
C LEU A 768 -47.27 22.87 -27.29
N TYR A 769 -46.86 23.39 -26.13
CA TYR A 769 -47.54 24.50 -25.46
C TYR A 769 -47.42 25.80 -26.27
N SER A 770 -46.25 26.09 -26.85
CA SER A 770 -46.07 27.27 -27.70
C SER A 770 -46.92 27.18 -28.97
N TRP A 771 -46.93 26.01 -29.62
CA TRP A 771 -47.74 25.79 -30.81
C TRP A 771 -49.24 25.92 -30.50
N VAL A 772 -49.71 25.34 -29.39
CA VAL A 772 -51.10 25.46 -28.96
C VAL A 772 -51.49 26.91 -28.61
N GLU A 773 -50.59 27.68 -28.01
CA GLU A 773 -50.82 29.11 -27.71
C GLU A 773 -50.99 29.95 -28.98
N GLU A 774 -50.26 29.61 -30.05
CA GLU A 774 -50.33 30.29 -31.36
C GLU A 774 -51.56 29.90 -32.19
N LEU A 775 -52.25 28.80 -31.85
CA LEU A 775 -53.46 28.40 -32.57
C LEU A 775 -54.62 29.39 -32.36
N GLU A 776 -55.43 29.58 -33.40
CA GLU A 776 -56.74 30.21 -33.22
C GLU A 776 -57.53 29.45 -32.14
N HIS A 777 -58.09 30.18 -31.17
CA HIS A 777 -58.80 29.59 -30.03
C HIS A 777 -59.93 28.62 -30.45
N LYS A 778 -60.61 28.93 -31.56
CA LYS A 778 -61.62 28.04 -32.17
C LYS A 778 -60.99 26.72 -32.65
N ARG A 779 -59.85 26.78 -33.35
CA ARG A 779 -59.13 25.61 -33.86
C ARG A 779 -58.68 24.69 -32.72
N PHE A 780 -58.11 25.25 -31.65
CA PHE A 780 -57.72 24.46 -30.48
C PHE A 780 -58.94 23.83 -29.78
N SER A 781 -60.06 24.57 -29.69
CA SER A 781 -61.33 24.02 -29.18
C SER A 781 -61.84 22.85 -30.01
N ASP A 782 -61.77 22.94 -31.34
CA ASP A 782 -62.20 21.87 -32.25
C ASP A 782 -61.33 20.61 -32.12
N LEU A 783 -60.01 20.77 -32.01
CA LEU A 783 -59.08 19.66 -31.73
C LEU A 783 -59.39 18.99 -30.38
N THR A 784 -59.67 19.79 -29.35
CA THR A 784 -60.02 19.29 -28.01
C THR A 784 -61.37 18.57 -28.00
N LYS A 785 -62.38 19.09 -28.71
CA LYS A 785 -63.69 18.43 -28.88
C LYS A 785 -63.57 17.11 -29.64
N SER A 786 -62.69 17.04 -30.65
CA SER A 786 -62.38 15.81 -31.36
C SER A 786 -61.77 14.76 -30.42
N ALA A 787 -60.80 15.16 -29.60
CA ALA A 787 -60.20 14.29 -28.58
C ALA A 787 -61.22 13.84 -27.52
N LEU A 788 -62.09 14.73 -27.06
CA LEU A 788 -63.20 14.41 -26.14
C LEU A 788 -64.17 13.38 -26.72
N SER A 789 -64.53 13.50 -28.01
CA SER A 789 -65.40 12.53 -28.67
C SER A 789 -64.77 11.15 -28.72
N LYS A 790 -63.48 11.06 -29.08
CA LYS A 790 -62.72 9.79 -29.06
C LYS A 790 -62.61 9.22 -27.64
N TYR A 791 -62.39 10.07 -26.65
CA TYR A 791 -62.35 9.69 -25.23
C TYR A 791 -63.67 9.07 -24.77
N GLU A 792 -64.79 9.72 -25.09
CA GLU A 792 -66.13 9.23 -24.72
C GLU A 792 -66.50 7.91 -25.40
N GLN A 793 -66.05 7.70 -26.66
CA GLN A 793 -66.22 6.41 -27.35
C GLN A 793 -65.43 5.27 -26.70
N SER A 794 -64.31 5.59 -26.04
CA SER A 794 -63.44 4.60 -25.37
C SER A 794 -63.87 4.28 -23.92
N LYS A 795 -64.95 4.88 -23.43
CA LYS A 795 -65.41 4.72 -22.05
C LYS A 795 -66.39 3.56 -21.84
N SER A 796 -66.26 2.94 -20.67
CA SER A 796 -67.31 2.07 -20.12
C SER A 796 -68.47 2.93 -19.58
N TRP A 797 -69.69 2.41 -19.67
CA TRP A 797 -70.96 3.02 -19.25
C TRP A 797 -71.02 3.47 -17.77
N PHE A 798 -70.04 3.08 -16.95
CA PHE A 798 -69.91 3.47 -15.55
C PHE A 798 -68.99 4.68 -15.29
N THR A 799 -68.40 5.31 -16.31
CA THR A 799 -67.41 6.39 -16.11
C THR A 799 -67.94 7.76 -16.58
N THR A 800 -67.97 8.75 -15.67
CA THR A 800 -68.46 10.11 -15.95
C THR A 800 -67.54 10.85 -16.93
N SER A 801 -68.08 11.45 -18.01
CA SER A 801 -67.30 12.25 -18.98
C SER A 801 -66.69 13.51 -18.33
N ARG A 802 -65.49 13.91 -18.80
CA ARG A 802 -64.84 15.18 -18.45
C ARG A 802 -65.28 16.34 -19.34
N ARG A 803 -66.21 16.13 -20.28
CA ARG A 803 -66.67 17.15 -21.24
C ARG A 803 -67.10 18.45 -20.57
N SER A 804 -67.97 18.37 -19.57
CA SER A 804 -68.48 19.55 -18.86
C SER A 804 -67.40 20.29 -18.05
N GLU A 805 -66.38 19.58 -17.56
CA GLU A 805 -65.20 20.16 -16.93
C GLU A 805 -64.36 20.92 -17.95
N VAL A 806 -64.03 20.27 -19.06
CA VAL A 806 -63.13 20.82 -20.10
C VAL A 806 -63.77 21.98 -20.84
N GLU A 807 -65.07 21.90 -21.17
CA GLU A 807 -65.79 22.99 -21.86
C GLU A 807 -65.82 24.27 -21.03
N LYS A 808 -65.81 24.20 -19.70
CA LYS A 808 -65.71 25.37 -18.83
C LYS A 808 -64.37 26.10 -18.97
N TYR A 809 -63.27 25.39 -19.23
CA TYR A 809 -61.94 26.00 -19.33
C TYR A 809 -61.83 26.98 -20.50
N PHE A 810 -62.56 26.77 -21.58
CA PHE A 810 -62.54 27.61 -22.79
C PHE A 810 -63.18 28.99 -22.62
N SER A 811 -63.77 29.31 -21.47
CA SER A 811 -64.45 30.59 -21.24
C SER A 811 -63.57 31.70 -20.64
N ILE A 812 -62.35 31.40 -20.15
CA ILE A 812 -61.65 32.29 -19.20
C ILE A 812 -60.12 32.41 -19.42
N SER A 813 -59.49 31.72 -20.38
CA SER A 813 -58.01 31.59 -20.38
C SER A 813 -57.37 31.44 -21.77
N SER A 814 -56.04 31.49 -21.84
CA SER A 814 -55.29 31.21 -23.07
C SER A 814 -55.28 29.70 -23.39
N ASN A 815 -54.96 29.34 -24.63
CA ASN A 815 -54.95 27.94 -25.06
C ASN A 815 -53.95 27.10 -24.26
N ALA A 816 -52.75 27.62 -23.99
CA ALA A 816 -51.75 26.93 -23.17
C ALA A 816 -52.23 26.69 -21.73
N HIS A 817 -52.89 27.67 -21.11
CA HIS A 817 -53.48 27.49 -19.77
C HIS A 817 -54.57 26.42 -19.76
N ILE A 818 -55.44 26.42 -20.78
CA ILE A 818 -56.49 25.42 -20.95
C ILE A 818 -55.87 24.02 -21.07
N LEU A 819 -54.86 23.86 -21.93
CA LEU A 819 -54.17 22.58 -22.11
C LEU A 819 -53.55 22.08 -20.79
N ALA A 820 -52.89 22.96 -20.04
CA ALA A 820 -52.31 22.61 -18.75
C ALA A 820 -53.37 22.15 -17.75
N ARG A 821 -54.53 22.84 -17.65
CA ARG A 821 -55.64 22.38 -16.79
C ARG A 821 -56.18 21.01 -17.20
N ILE A 822 -56.28 20.75 -18.51
CA ILE A 822 -56.76 19.45 -19.00
C ILE A 822 -55.81 18.34 -18.56
N PHE A 823 -54.51 18.51 -18.80
CA PHE A 823 -53.47 17.53 -18.46
C PHE A 823 -53.33 17.32 -16.95
N MET A 824 -53.53 18.36 -16.14
CA MET A 824 -53.48 18.26 -14.68
C MET A 824 -54.52 17.32 -14.06
N ASN A 825 -55.72 17.32 -14.62
CA ASN A 825 -56.90 16.69 -14.01
C ASN A 825 -57.27 15.35 -14.67
N GLY A 826 -56.38 14.74 -15.46
CA GLY A 826 -56.63 13.48 -16.17
C GLY A 826 -55.69 12.34 -15.81
N GLY A 827 -56.09 11.11 -16.18
CA GLY A 827 -55.26 9.91 -16.10
C GLY A 827 -54.25 9.79 -17.26
N PHE A 828 -53.48 8.71 -17.27
CA PHE A 828 -52.43 8.44 -18.27
C PHE A 828 -52.66 7.15 -19.05
N GLU A 829 -53.80 6.49 -18.82
CA GLU A 829 -54.19 5.28 -19.54
C GLU A 829 -54.35 5.60 -21.03
N THR A 830 -54.22 4.58 -21.89
CA THR A 830 -54.37 4.74 -23.35
C THR A 830 -55.74 5.30 -23.75
N THR A 831 -56.76 5.05 -22.94
CA THR A 831 -58.15 5.53 -23.09
C THR A 831 -58.43 6.81 -22.30
N SER A 832 -57.43 7.40 -21.63
CA SER A 832 -57.61 8.66 -20.90
C SER A 832 -57.70 9.85 -21.86
N LEU A 833 -58.41 10.90 -21.46
CA LEU A 833 -58.50 12.13 -22.25
C LEU A 833 -57.13 12.74 -22.51
N ASN A 834 -56.22 12.70 -21.52
CA ASN A 834 -54.89 13.28 -21.65
C ASN A 834 -54.09 12.57 -22.75
N THR A 835 -54.05 11.24 -22.73
CA THR A 835 -53.35 10.45 -23.74
C THR A 835 -53.93 10.69 -25.12
N ILE A 836 -55.26 10.70 -25.26
CA ILE A 836 -55.93 10.92 -26.55
C ILE A 836 -55.69 12.34 -27.07
N LEU A 837 -55.76 13.35 -26.20
CA LEU A 837 -55.52 14.74 -26.56
C LEU A 837 -54.06 14.98 -26.93
N PHE A 838 -53.11 14.49 -26.13
CA PHE A 838 -51.67 14.59 -26.41
C PHE A 838 -51.34 13.97 -27.78
N ASN A 839 -51.84 12.76 -28.05
CA ASN A 839 -51.68 12.11 -29.35
C ASN A 839 -52.31 12.91 -30.49
N THR A 840 -53.53 13.43 -30.29
CA THR A 840 -54.23 14.23 -31.31
C THR A 840 -53.46 15.50 -31.65
N LEU A 841 -52.92 16.20 -30.66
CA LEU A 841 -52.13 17.41 -30.86
C LEU A 841 -50.80 17.09 -31.55
N LEU A 842 -50.06 16.08 -31.08
CA LEU A 842 -48.81 15.66 -31.71
C LEU A 842 -48.99 15.19 -33.15
N ASP A 843 -50.01 14.38 -33.43
CA ASP A 843 -50.31 13.92 -34.80
C ASP A 843 -50.63 15.10 -35.73
N THR A 844 -51.25 16.15 -35.18
CA THR A 844 -51.54 17.38 -35.92
C THR A 844 -50.27 18.19 -36.14
N MET A 845 -49.46 18.41 -35.11
CA MET A 845 -48.16 19.07 -35.20
C MET A 845 -47.24 18.39 -36.22
N GLN A 846 -47.13 17.06 -36.18
CA GLN A 846 -46.28 16.28 -37.10
C GLN A 846 -46.73 16.37 -38.56
N LYS A 847 -48.00 16.72 -38.81
CA LYS A 847 -48.53 16.96 -40.16
C LYS A 847 -48.35 18.42 -40.60
N GLU A 848 -48.55 19.37 -39.69
CA GLU A 848 -48.62 20.79 -40.01
C GLU A 848 -47.23 21.47 -39.97
N ILE A 849 -46.36 21.14 -39.01
CA ILE A 849 -45.02 21.75 -38.86
C ILE A 849 -44.16 21.62 -40.13
N PRO A 850 -44.09 20.45 -40.82
CA PRO A 850 -43.29 20.35 -42.05
C PRO A 850 -43.78 21.23 -43.20
N LEU A 851 -45.04 21.69 -43.16
CA LEU A 851 -45.65 22.55 -44.18
C LEU A 851 -45.37 24.03 -43.94
N ASP A 852 -44.93 24.40 -42.74
CA ASP A 852 -44.62 25.76 -42.31
C ASP A 852 -43.10 25.90 -42.05
N LYS A 853 -42.42 26.63 -42.94
CA LYS A 853 -40.96 26.82 -42.86
C LYS A 853 -40.53 27.56 -41.59
N GLU A 854 -41.35 28.47 -41.07
CA GLU A 854 -41.04 29.23 -39.85
C GLU A 854 -41.15 28.32 -38.63
N GLN A 855 -42.20 27.50 -38.57
CA GLN A 855 -42.34 26.49 -37.51
C GLN A 855 -41.24 25.43 -37.61
N LEU A 856 -40.87 24.96 -38.81
CA LEU A 856 -39.83 23.95 -38.98
C LEU A 856 -38.46 24.42 -38.46
N GLN A 857 -38.20 25.73 -38.47
CA GLN A 857 -36.95 26.33 -37.99
C GLN A 857 -36.92 26.57 -36.46
N LYS A 858 -38.05 26.45 -35.75
CA LYS A 858 -38.08 26.63 -34.29
C LYS A 858 -37.25 25.53 -33.61
N ALA A 859 -36.39 25.95 -32.67
CA ALA A 859 -35.35 25.12 -32.05
C ALA A 859 -35.87 23.78 -31.48
N ASN A 860 -37.11 23.72 -30.98
CA ASN A 860 -37.66 22.52 -30.33
C ASN A 860 -38.49 21.61 -31.26
N ASN A 861 -38.89 22.08 -32.44
CA ASN A 861 -39.83 21.36 -33.30
C ASN A 861 -39.21 20.11 -33.93
N HIS A 862 -37.88 20.04 -34.04
CA HIS A 862 -37.20 18.82 -34.50
C HIS A 862 -37.40 17.61 -33.55
N PHE A 863 -37.57 17.83 -32.24
CA PHE A 863 -37.89 16.75 -31.30
C PHE A 863 -39.30 16.20 -31.50
N VAL A 864 -40.26 17.09 -31.77
CA VAL A 864 -41.64 16.70 -32.11
C VAL A 864 -41.64 15.81 -33.34
N MET A 865 -40.83 16.14 -34.36
CA MET A 865 -40.72 15.33 -35.58
C MET A 865 -40.06 13.95 -35.34
N ARG A 866 -39.18 13.82 -34.34
CA ARG A 866 -38.55 12.55 -33.97
C ARG A 866 -39.43 11.65 -33.09
N LEU A 867 -40.53 12.16 -32.54
CA LEU A 867 -41.37 11.45 -31.58
C LEU A 867 -42.33 10.45 -32.24
N THR A 868 -41.86 9.23 -32.48
CA THR A 868 -42.68 8.11 -33.00
C THR A 868 -43.68 7.59 -31.95
N GLN A 869 -44.64 6.76 -32.36
CA GLN A 869 -45.63 6.16 -31.45
C GLN A 869 -44.99 5.39 -30.29
N GLU A 870 -43.83 4.75 -30.52
CA GLU A 870 -43.09 3.98 -29.53
C GLU A 870 -42.68 4.82 -28.31
N TYR A 871 -42.31 6.09 -28.52
CA TYR A 871 -41.78 6.95 -27.47
C TYR A 871 -42.86 7.69 -26.68
N ARG A 872 -44.07 7.82 -27.20
CA ARG A 872 -45.15 8.63 -26.61
C ARG A 872 -45.52 8.24 -25.16
N PRO A 873 -45.55 6.95 -24.76
CA PRO A 873 -45.85 6.58 -23.38
C PRO A 873 -44.92 7.24 -22.35
N HIS A 874 -43.64 7.42 -22.69
CA HIS A 874 -42.67 8.09 -21.81
C HIS A 874 -43.07 9.56 -21.57
N PHE A 875 -43.45 10.29 -22.62
CA PHE A 875 -43.86 11.68 -22.51
C PHE A 875 -45.19 11.83 -21.77
N ILE A 876 -46.15 10.96 -22.07
CA ILE A 876 -47.47 10.92 -21.41
C ILE A 876 -47.32 10.75 -19.90
N SER A 877 -46.38 9.93 -19.43
CA SER A 877 -46.15 9.74 -17.99
C SER A 877 -45.68 11.00 -17.25
N SER A 878 -45.19 12.02 -17.98
CA SER A 878 -44.62 13.24 -17.41
C SER A 878 -45.48 14.50 -17.60
N ILE A 879 -46.53 14.44 -18.43
CA ILE A 879 -47.33 15.63 -18.81
C ILE A 879 -47.96 16.35 -17.61
N LYS A 880 -48.28 15.65 -16.53
CA LYS A 880 -48.88 16.28 -15.35
C LYS A 880 -47.88 17.16 -14.62
N SER A 881 -46.68 16.65 -14.35
CA SER A 881 -45.61 17.43 -13.71
C SER A 881 -45.27 18.67 -14.54
N ILE A 882 -45.28 18.55 -15.86
CA ILE A 882 -45.02 19.68 -16.77
C ILE A 882 -46.21 20.64 -16.78
N ALA A 883 -47.45 20.14 -16.77
CA ALA A 883 -48.64 20.96 -16.73
C ALA A 883 -48.71 21.83 -15.45
N GLU A 884 -48.22 21.33 -14.30
CA GLU A 884 -48.07 22.14 -13.08
C GLU A 884 -47.17 23.35 -13.31
N GLU A 885 -45.98 23.13 -13.88
CA GLU A 885 -45.04 24.21 -14.25
C GLU A 885 -45.67 25.20 -15.23
N LYS A 886 -46.40 24.71 -16.24
CA LYS A 886 -47.04 25.55 -17.26
C LYS A 886 -48.23 26.36 -16.73
N LEU A 887 -48.96 25.89 -15.73
CA LEU A 887 -50.00 26.70 -15.08
C LEU A 887 -49.44 27.95 -14.41
N HIS A 888 -48.21 27.89 -13.89
CA HIS A 888 -47.52 29.05 -13.35
C HIS A 888 -47.03 30.00 -14.46
N GLN A 889 -46.53 29.46 -15.56
CA GLN A 889 -46.02 30.25 -16.70
C GLN A 889 -47.13 30.98 -17.47
N TYR A 890 -48.31 30.35 -17.60
CA TYR A 890 -49.48 30.91 -18.27
C TYR A 890 -50.61 31.11 -17.26
N PRO A 891 -50.62 32.18 -16.44
CA PRO A 891 -51.68 32.38 -15.43
C PRO A 891 -53.05 32.67 -16.09
N SER A 892 -54.14 32.36 -15.39
CA SER A 892 -55.49 32.70 -15.88
C SER A 892 -55.67 34.22 -15.99
N LYS A 893 -56.54 34.69 -16.90
CA LYS A 893 -56.85 36.12 -17.05
C LYS A 893 -57.35 36.77 -15.75
N GLU A 894 -57.99 36.00 -14.86
CA GLU A 894 -58.42 36.46 -13.52
C GLU A 894 -57.25 36.71 -12.56
N THR A 895 -56.15 35.95 -12.69
CA THR A 895 -54.98 36.09 -11.79
C THR A 895 -54.12 37.31 -12.14
N VAL A 896 -54.14 37.75 -13.40
CA VAL A 896 -53.41 38.93 -13.89
C VAL A 896 -54.07 40.24 -13.42
N VAL A 897 -55.40 40.24 -13.24
CA VAL A 897 -56.16 41.40 -12.72
C VAL A 897 -55.93 41.61 -11.21
N LEU A 898 -55.65 40.54 -10.44
CA LEU A 898 -55.38 40.67 -8.99
C LEU A 898 -53.94 41.10 -8.66
N LYS A 899 -52.95 40.81 -9.52
CA LYS A 899 -51.55 41.25 -9.34
C LYS A 899 -51.29 42.70 -9.77
N SER A 900 -52.21 43.33 -10.50
CA SER A 900 -52.11 44.74 -10.90
C SER A 900 -52.70 45.72 -9.86
N PHE A 901 -53.17 45.21 -8.72
CA PHE A 901 -53.74 45.98 -7.61
C PHE A 901 -52.93 45.92 -6.29
N VAL A 902 -51.68 45.44 -6.33
CA VAL A 902 -50.74 45.48 -5.19
C VAL A 902 -49.51 46.31 -5.53
#